data_AF-K7CSL4-F1
#
_entry.id   AF-K7CSL4-F1
#
_cell.length_a   1.000
_cell.length_b   1.000
_cell.length_c   1.000
_cell.angle_alpha   90.00
_cell.angle_beta   90.00
_cell.angle_gamma   90.00
#
_symmetry.space_group_name_H-M   'P 1'
#
loop_
_entity.id
_entity.type
_entity.pdbx_description
1 polymer ?
#
loop_
_entity_poly.entity_id
_entity_poly.type
_entity_poly.pdbx_seq_one_letter_code
_entity_poly.pdbx_strand_id
1 'polypeptide(L)'
;MREIVHLQAGQCGNQIGAKFWEVISDEHGIDPTGTYHGDSDLQLDRISVYYNEATGGKYVPRAILVDLEPGTMDSVRSGPFGQIFRPDNFVFGQSGAGNNWAKGHYTEGAELVDSVLDVVRKEAESCDCLQGFQLTHSLGGGTGSGMGTLLISKIREEYPDRIMNTFSVVPSPKVSDTVVEPYNATLSVHQLVENTVRPIALTTRPSMISASQPGPPAPVRSRPPDAPSMREIVHIQAGQCGNQIGAKFWEVISDEHGIDPSGNYVGDSDLQLERISVYYNEASSHKYVPRAILVDLEPGTMDSVRSGAFGHLFRPDNFIFGQSGAGNNWAKGHYTEGAELVDSVLDVVRKECENCDCLQGFQLTHSLGGGTGSGMGTLLISKVREEYPDRIMNTFSVVPSPKVSDTVVEPYNATLSIHQLVENTDETYCIDNEALYDICFRTLKLTTPTYGDLNHLVSATMSGVTTSLRFPGQLNADLRKLAVNMVPFPRLHFFMPGFAPLTARGSQQYRALTVPELTQQMFDAKNMMAACDPRHGRYLTVAAVFRGRMSMKEVDEQMLAIQSKNSSYFVEWIPNNVKVAVCDIPPRGLKMSSTFIGNSTAIQELFKRISEQFTAMFRRKAFLHWYTGEGMDEMEFTEAESNMNDLVSEYQQYQDATAEEEGEFEEEAEEEVA
;
A
#
# COMPACT_ATOMS: atom_id res chain seq x y z
N MET A 1 14.72 21.22 3.29
CA MET A 1 15.99 20.45 3.22
C MET A 1 15.79 19.17 4.01
N ARG A 2 16.41 18.07 3.59
CA ARG A 2 16.26 16.76 4.23
C ARG A 2 17.66 16.30 4.56
N GLU A 3 18.01 16.17 5.83
CA GLU A 3 19.41 16.00 6.24
C GLU A 3 19.59 14.68 6.99
N ILE A 4 20.73 14.03 6.77
CA ILE A 4 21.06 12.72 7.35
C ILE A 4 22.44 12.82 8.01
N VAL A 5 22.56 12.27 9.22
CA VAL A 5 23.84 12.10 9.91
C VAL A 5 24.32 10.67 9.70
N HIS A 6 25.53 10.52 9.18
CA HIS A 6 26.13 9.23 8.88
C HIS A 6 27.10 8.80 9.99
N LEU A 7 26.92 7.61 10.55
CA LEU A 7 27.77 7.03 11.58
C LEU A 7 28.52 5.82 11.01
N GLN A 8 29.80 5.69 11.35
CA GLN A 8 30.65 4.57 10.93
C GLN A 8 31.24 3.93 12.19
N ALA A 9 30.96 2.65 12.41
CA ALA A 9 31.36 1.96 13.63
C ALA A 9 32.28 0.77 13.32
N GLY A 10 33.48 0.82 13.91
CA GLY A 10 34.52 -0.21 13.83
C GLY A 10 35.24 -0.26 12.50
N GLN A 11 36.30 -1.05 12.44
CA GLN A 11 37.21 -1.13 11.30
C GLN A 11 36.53 -1.35 9.95
N CYS A 12 35.63 -2.34 9.86
CA CYS A 12 34.88 -2.63 8.63
C CYS A 12 33.91 -1.49 8.26
N GLY A 13 33.20 -0.92 9.24
CA GLY A 13 32.29 0.20 9.02
C GLY A 13 33.02 1.44 8.49
N ASN A 14 34.18 1.76 9.07
CA ASN A 14 35.03 2.87 8.66
C ASN A 14 35.63 2.68 7.25
N GLN A 15 36.01 1.45 6.88
CA GLN A 15 36.54 1.17 5.53
C GLN A 15 35.47 1.30 4.44
N ILE A 16 34.27 0.77 4.69
CA ILE A 16 33.14 0.87 3.76
C ILE A 16 32.68 2.32 3.67
N GLY A 17 32.58 2.98 4.83
CA GLY A 17 32.27 4.38 4.94
C GLY A 17 33.23 5.27 4.14
N ALA A 18 34.53 5.01 4.19
CA ALA A 18 35.52 5.75 3.39
C ALA A 18 35.27 5.59 1.88
N LYS A 19 34.91 4.38 1.42
CA LYS A 19 34.54 4.14 0.02
C LYS A 19 33.20 4.75 -0.37
N PHE A 20 32.23 4.77 0.54
CA PHE A 20 30.97 5.46 0.34
C PHE A 20 31.20 6.96 0.08
N TRP A 21 32.03 7.62 0.90
CA TRP A 21 32.32 9.05 0.72
C TRP A 21 33.12 9.35 -0.55
N GLU A 22 33.98 8.45 -1.02
CA GLU A 22 34.65 8.58 -2.33
C GLU A 22 33.62 8.62 -3.47
N VAL A 23 32.68 7.66 -3.50
CA VAL A 23 31.65 7.59 -4.54
C VAL A 23 30.70 8.79 -4.48
N ILE A 24 30.21 9.16 -3.29
CA ILE A 24 29.28 10.29 -3.12
C ILE A 24 29.96 11.62 -3.45
N SER A 25 31.23 11.80 -3.08
CA SER A 25 31.97 13.02 -3.43
C SER A 25 32.18 13.12 -4.95
N ASP A 26 32.49 12.01 -5.62
CA ASP A 26 32.63 11.98 -7.08
C ASP A 26 31.29 12.29 -7.79
N GLU A 27 30.16 11.75 -7.31
CA GLU A 27 28.82 12.03 -7.85
C GLU A 27 28.46 13.52 -7.76
N HIS A 28 28.79 14.15 -6.63
CA HIS A 28 28.57 15.57 -6.37
C HIS A 28 29.71 16.48 -6.88
N GLY A 29 30.75 15.93 -7.53
CA GLY A 29 31.89 16.71 -8.03
C GLY A 29 32.68 17.44 -6.94
N ILE A 30 32.71 16.92 -5.72
CA ILE A 30 33.47 17.48 -4.60
C ILE A 30 34.88 16.88 -4.60
N ASP A 31 35.90 17.74 -4.59
CA ASP A 31 37.29 17.31 -4.49
C ASP A 31 37.67 16.86 -3.07
N PRO A 32 38.83 16.20 -2.89
CA PRO A 32 39.31 15.80 -1.56
C PRO A 32 39.57 16.94 -0.56
N THR A 33 39.53 18.21 -1.01
CA THR A 33 39.69 19.40 -0.16
C THR A 33 38.36 20.03 0.27
N GLY A 34 37.23 19.45 -0.19
CA GLY A 34 35.86 19.92 0.03
C GLY A 34 35.40 21.00 -0.95
N THR A 35 36.13 21.26 -2.04
CA THR A 35 35.80 22.28 -3.04
C THR A 35 35.01 21.66 -4.19
N TYR A 36 33.96 22.34 -4.64
CA TYR A 36 33.14 21.87 -5.75
C TYR A 36 33.79 22.16 -7.11
N HIS A 37 33.90 21.11 -7.93
CA HIS A 37 34.43 21.12 -9.30
C HIS A 37 33.49 20.36 -10.27
N GLY A 38 32.19 20.36 -10.00
CA GLY A 38 31.20 19.67 -10.84
C GLY A 38 30.82 20.44 -12.11
N ASP A 39 30.30 19.70 -13.09
CA ASP A 39 29.96 20.18 -14.44
C ASP A 39 28.46 20.53 -14.59
N SER A 40 27.62 20.23 -13.59
CA SER A 40 26.16 20.38 -13.66
C SER A 40 25.53 20.95 -12.39
N ASP A 41 24.65 21.94 -12.53
CA ASP A 41 23.90 22.53 -11.41
C ASP A 41 23.02 21.51 -10.65
N LEU A 42 22.68 20.37 -11.28
CA LEU A 42 21.97 19.26 -10.64
C LEU A 42 22.82 18.57 -9.56
N GLN A 43 24.15 18.63 -9.64
CA GLN A 43 25.04 18.04 -8.64
C GLN A 43 25.04 18.84 -7.33
N LEU A 44 24.66 20.12 -7.38
CA LEU A 44 24.46 20.94 -6.19
C LEU A 44 23.05 20.78 -5.61
N ASP A 45 22.10 20.25 -6.40
CA ASP A 45 20.75 20.00 -5.91
C ASP A 45 20.79 18.88 -4.85
N ARG A 46 20.28 19.20 -3.65
CA ARG A 46 20.25 18.30 -2.48
C ARG A 46 21.60 17.87 -1.89
N ILE A 47 22.70 18.56 -2.22
CA ILE A 47 24.01 18.32 -1.57
C ILE A 47 23.95 18.47 -0.04
N SER A 48 23.01 19.31 0.43
CA SER A 48 22.70 19.54 1.84
C SER A 48 22.22 18.29 2.59
N VAL A 49 21.92 17.17 1.90
CA VAL A 49 21.51 15.92 2.55
C VAL A 49 22.66 15.35 3.40
N TYR A 50 23.86 15.31 2.82
CA TYR A 50 25.04 14.68 3.42
C TYR A 50 26.13 15.69 3.81
N TYR A 51 26.19 16.85 3.16
CA TYR A 51 27.22 17.85 3.40
C TYR A 51 26.66 19.08 4.10
N ASN A 52 27.49 19.67 4.95
CA ASN A 52 27.32 20.98 5.52
C ASN A 52 28.24 21.97 4.78
N GLU A 53 27.71 23.13 4.39
CA GLU A 53 28.50 24.18 3.73
C GLU A 53 29.24 25.01 4.80
N ALA A 54 30.55 24.82 4.88
CA ALA A 54 31.45 25.57 5.74
C ALA A 54 31.89 26.90 5.08
N THR A 55 32.39 27.81 5.92
CA THR A 55 32.90 29.12 5.48
C THR A 55 33.97 28.98 4.40
N GLY A 56 33.77 29.68 3.28
CA GLY A 56 34.69 29.65 2.13
C GLY A 56 34.25 28.73 0.99
N GLY A 57 32.98 28.30 0.95
CA GLY A 57 32.43 27.47 -0.13
C GLY A 57 32.94 26.03 -0.10
N LYS A 58 33.28 25.53 1.10
CA LYS A 58 33.75 24.16 1.31
C LYS A 58 32.63 23.29 1.86
N TYR A 59 32.46 22.11 1.28
CA TYR A 59 31.47 21.12 1.71
C TYR A 59 32.12 20.11 2.64
N VAL A 60 31.55 19.95 3.84
CA VAL A 60 32.06 19.07 4.91
C VAL A 60 31.01 17.98 5.18
N PRO A 61 31.37 16.68 5.08
CA PRO A 61 30.46 15.59 5.40
C PRO A 61 29.93 15.62 6.83
N ARG A 62 28.64 15.32 7.00
CA ARG A 62 28.02 15.00 8.29
C ARG A 62 28.29 13.54 8.66
N ALA A 63 29.56 13.23 8.91
CA ALA A 63 30.01 11.89 9.28
C ALA A 63 30.60 11.88 10.68
N ILE A 64 30.30 10.82 11.44
CA ILE A 64 30.88 10.51 12.74
C ILE A 64 31.56 9.15 12.64
N LEU A 65 32.86 9.12 12.91
CA LEU A 65 33.68 7.92 12.78
C LEU A 65 34.07 7.43 14.17
N VAL A 66 33.77 6.16 14.42
CA VAL A 66 33.92 5.55 15.74
C VAL A 66 34.71 4.25 15.62
N ASP A 67 35.75 4.11 16.42
CA ASP A 67 36.48 2.86 16.56
C ASP A 67 37.11 2.74 17.94
N LEU A 68 37.09 1.56 18.54
CA LEU A 68 37.79 1.31 19.80
C LEU A 68 39.31 1.22 19.60
N GLU A 69 39.77 1.06 18.35
CA GLU A 69 41.19 0.99 18.01
C GLU A 69 41.67 2.24 17.25
N PRO A 70 42.72 2.93 17.72
CA PRO A 70 43.22 4.15 17.08
C PRO A 70 43.84 3.91 15.68
N GLY A 71 44.36 2.70 15.41
CA GLY A 71 45.05 2.39 14.15
C GLY A 71 44.16 2.46 12.91
N THR A 72 42.85 2.16 13.04
CA THR A 72 41.89 2.33 11.94
C THR A 72 41.72 3.80 11.59
N MET A 73 41.68 4.68 12.60
CA MET A 73 41.43 6.10 12.40
C MET A 73 42.57 6.79 11.65
N ASP A 74 43.82 6.43 11.98
CA ASP A 74 45.00 6.92 11.26
C ASP A 74 44.99 6.49 9.79
N SER A 75 44.46 5.30 9.51
CA SER A 75 44.31 4.78 8.14
C SER A 75 43.26 5.56 7.33
N VAL A 76 42.13 5.93 7.95
CA VAL A 76 41.11 6.76 7.29
C VAL A 76 41.61 8.19 7.09
N ARG A 77 42.31 8.75 8.09
CA ARG A 77 42.87 10.11 8.02
C ARG A 77 43.97 10.26 6.98
N SER A 78 44.76 9.21 6.76
CA SER A 78 45.78 9.15 5.70
C SER A 78 45.20 8.79 4.32
N GLY A 79 43.92 8.45 4.25
CA GLY A 79 43.20 8.17 3.01
C GLY A 79 42.96 9.43 2.15
N PRO A 80 42.58 9.24 0.88
CA PRO A 80 42.43 10.33 -0.10
C PRO A 80 41.46 11.42 0.37
N PHE A 81 40.33 11.04 0.97
CA PHE A 81 39.32 11.96 1.51
C PHE A 81 39.46 12.21 3.02
N GLY A 82 40.55 11.78 3.66
CA GLY A 82 40.70 11.88 5.11
C GLY A 82 40.69 13.32 5.66
N GLN A 83 41.02 14.30 4.83
CA GLN A 83 41.09 15.72 5.21
C GLN A 83 39.74 16.45 5.14
N ILE A 84 38.71 15.84 4.56
CA ILE A 84 37.38 16.47 4.42
C ILE A 84 36.55 16.34 5.71
N PHE A 85 36.85 15.33 6.54
CA PHE A 85 36.13 15.07 7.78
C PHE A 85 36.54 16.02 8.90
N ARG A 86 35.58 16.43 9.74
CA ARG A 86 35.88 17.25 10.92
C ARG A 86 36.75 16.47 11.90
N PRO A 87 37.88 17.02 12.37
CA PRO A 87 38.73 16.36 13.38
C PRO A 87 37.96 16.01 14.67
N ASP A 88 36.99 16.85 15.05
CA ASP A 88 36.14 16.66 16.23
C ASP A 88 35.19 15.45 16.12
N ASN A 89 34.96 14.92 14.92
CA ASN A 89 34.02 13.83 14.67
C ASN A 89 34.69 12.44 14.69
N PHE A 90 35.98 12.38 15.00
CA PHE A 90 36.72 11.14 15.21
C PHE A 90 36.70 10.78 16.69
N VAL A 91 35.97 9.73 17.06
CA VAL A 91 35.87 9.25 18.45
C VAL A 91 36.49 7.87 18.59
N PHE A 92 37.62 7.77 19.30
CA PHE A 92 38.33 6.51 19.46
C PHE A 92 38.66 6.12 20.89
N GLY A 93 38.69 4.80 21.12
CA GLY A 93 39.09 4.19 22.38
C GLY A 93 40.61 3.99 22.51
N GLN A 94 41.04 3.54 23.69
CA GLN A 94 42.44 3.17 23.96
C GLN A 94 42.70 1.66 23.82
N SER A 95 41.64 0.85 23.82
CA SER A 95 41.65 -0.61 23.87
C SER A 95 40.65 -1.22 22.89
N GLY A 96 41.10 -2.17 22.06
CA GLY A 96 40.24 -2.86 21.09
C GLY A 96 39.33 -3.91 21.70
N ALA A 97 38.17 -4.14 21.08
CA ALA A 97 37.21 -5.16 21.50
C ALA A 97 37.65 -6.61 21.18
N GLY A 98 38.71 -6.81 20.39
CA GLY A 98 39.31 -8.12 20.11
C GLY A 98 38.33 -9.16 19.56
N ASN A 99 37.46 -8.76 18.63
CA ASN A 99 36.39 -9.58 18.07
C ASN A 99 35.39 -10.17 19.09
N ASN A 100 35.25 -9.56 20.27
CA ASN A 100 34.26 -9.97 21.26
C ASN A 100 33.10 -8.96 21.32
N TRP A 101 31.89 -9.41 20.96
CA TRP A 101 30.68 -8.59 21.00
C TRP A 101 30.40 -8.02 22.40
N ALA A 102 30.54 -8.82 23.46
CA ALA A 102 30.22 -8.40 24.83
C ALA A 102 31.17 -7.30 25.33
N LYS A 103 32.44 -7.32 24.90
CA LYS A 103 33.37 -6.22 25.21
C LYS A 103 32.99 -4.92 24.52
N GLY A 104 32.56 -5.01 23.26
CA GLY A 104 32.07 -3.86 22.51
C GLY A 104 30.74 -3.32 23.05
N HIS A 105 29.89 -4.16 23.63
CA HIS A 105 28.56 -3.76 24.08
C HIS A 105 28.46 -3.37 25.56
N TYR A 106 29.11 -4.12 26.47
CA TYR A 106 28.94 -3.93 27.91
C TYR A 106 30.13 -3.28 28.62
N THR A 107 31.32 -3.25 28.01
CA THR A 107 32.53 -2.73 28.67
C THR A 107 33.13 -1.56 27.91
N GLU A 108 33.97 -1.81 26.91
CA GLU A 108 34.80 -0.79 26.24
C GLU A 108 33.95 0.17 25.41
N GLY A 109 32.95 -0.36 24.70
CA GLY A 109 32.03 0.50 23.93
C GLY A 109 31.05 1.27 24.82
N ALA A 110 30.70 0.74 26.00
CA ALA A 110 29.85 1.44 26.95
C ALA A 110 30.56 2.64 27.61
N GLU A 111 31.88 2.55 27.81
CA GLU A 111 32.67 3.70 28.29
C GLU A 111 32.78 4.82 27.23
N LEU A 112 32.82 4.45 25.94
CA LEU A 112 32.98 5.41 24.84
C LEU A 112 31.64 5.95 24.30
N VAL A 113 30.52 5.27 24.57
CA VAL A 113 29.21 5.60 23.96
C VAL A 113 28.75 7.02 24.29
N ASP A 114 28.93 7.48 25.52
CA ASP A 114 28.48 8.82 25.93
C ASP A 114 29.23 9.92 25.16
N SER A 115 30.53 9.72 24.94
CA SER A 115 31.34 10.64 24.14
C SER A 115 30.91 10.65 22.67
N VAL A 116 30.51 9.50 22.12
CA VAL A 116 29.96 9.43 20.75
C VAL A 116 28.61 10.15 20.68
N LEU A 117 27.73 9.93 21.66
CA LEU A 117 26.41 10.57 21.70
C LEU A 117 26.51 12.09 21.80
N ASP A 118 27.48 12.64 22.52
CA ASP A 118 27.71 14.09 22.56
C ASP A 118 28.07 14.67 21.18
N VAL A 119 28.86 13.94 20.38
CA VAL A 119 29.16 14.32 18.99
C VAL A 119 27.92 14.18 18.10
N VAL A 120 27.13 13.11 18.30
CA VAL A 120 25.86 12.90 17.58
C VAL A 120 24.88 14.05 17.84
N ARG A 121 24.73 14.48 19.11
CA ARG A 121 23.92 15.63 19.49
C ARG A 121 24.38 16.89 18.79
N LYS A 122 25.68 17.18 18.81
CA LYS A 122 26.25 18.38 18.18
C LYS A 122 26.01 18.41 16.66
N GLU A 123 26.13 17.28 15.98
CA GLU A 123 25.85 17.19 14.54
C GLU A 123 24.34 17.25 14.25
N ALA A 124 23.51 16.61 15.08
CA ALA A 124 22.05 16.65 14.98
C ALA A 124 21.48 18.07 15.21
N GLU A 125 22.00 18.81 16.18
CA GLU A 125 21.66 20.23 16.45
C GLU A 125 22.11 21.16 15.33
N SER A 126 23.15 20.77 14.58
CA SER A 126 23.61 21.54 13.41
C SER A 126 22.76 21.32 12.15
N CYS A 127 21.76 20.45 12.22
CA CYS A 127 20.83 20.17 11.14
C CYS A 127 19.55 21.01 11.29
N ASP A 128 19.13 21.69 10.22
CA ASP A 128 17.86 22.42 10.16
C ASP A 128 16.67 21.47 10.10
N CYS A 129 16.83 20.30 9.44
CA CYS A 129 15.77 19.32 9.28
C CYS A 129 16.33 17.89 9.19
N LEU A 130 16.72 17.36 10.35
CA LEU A 130 17.20 15.98 10.49
C LEU A 130 16.07 14.98 10.21
N GLN A 131 16.25 14.17 9.17
CA GLN A 131 15.32 13.07 8.85
C GLN A 131 15.63 11.80 9.62
N GLY A 132 16.91 11.53 9.88
CA GLY A 132 17.34 10.27 10.43
C GLY A 132 18.85 10.09 10.45
N PHE A 133 19.25 8.92 10.92
CA PHE A 133 20.63 8.50 11.07
C PHE A 133 20.91 7.30 10.16
N GLN A 134 22.11 7.27 9.57
CA GLN A 134 22.58 6.17 8.74
C GLN A 134 23.82 5.56 9.39
N LEU A 135 23.74 4.32 9.89
CA LEU A 135 24.87 3.64 10.53
C LEU A 135 25.46 2.54 9.65
N THR A 136 26.77 2.59 9.40
CA THR A 136 27.50 1.54 8.70
C THR A 136 28.37 0.76 9.68
N HIS A 137 28.14 -0.54 9.78
CA HIS A 137 28.82 -1.41 10.76
C HIS A 137 28.90 -2.87 10.30
N SER A 138 29.65 -3.70 11.04
CA SER A 138 29.78 -5.14 10.78
C SER A 138 29.12 -5.96 11.88
N LEU A 139 28.50 -7.08 11.53
CA LEU A 139 27.88 -8.01 12.49
C LEU A 139 28.89 -9.00 13.10
N GLY A 140 30.08 -9.15 12.52
CA GLY A 140 31.07 -10.14 12.96
C GLY A 140 32.12 -9.59 13.94
N GLY A 141 32.51 -8.33 13.81
CA GLY A 141 33.63 -7.75 14.57
C GLY A 141 33.22 -7.10 15.88
N GLY A 142 34.03 -7.19 16.94
CA GLY A 142 33.64 -6.79 18.31
C GLY A 142 33.19 -5.32 18.44
N THR A 143 33.92 -4.38 17.83
CA THR A 143 33.56 -2.95 17.83
C THR A 143 32.34 -2.69 16.95
N GLY A 144 32.38 -3.12 15.68
CA GLY A 144 31.29 -2.87 14.73
C GLY A 144 29.97 -3.54 15.15
N SER A 145 30.05 -4.70 15.78
CA SER A 145 28.90 -5.50 16.17
C SER A 145 28.38 -5.04 17.52
N GLY A 146 29.20 -5.08 18.58
CA GLY A 146 28.78 -4.79 19.95
C GLY A 146 28.50 -3.31 20.20
N MET A 147 29.46 -2.44 19.85
CA MET A 147 29.30 -0.99 20.00
C MET A 147 28.33 -0.43 18.96
N GLY A 148 28.35 -0.97 17.74
CA GLY A 148 27.39 -0.58 16.70
C GLY A 148 25.94 -0.82 17.12
N THR A 149 25.61 -1.98 17.70
CA THR A 149 24.24 -2.24 18.18
C THR A 149 23.89 -1.42 19.42
N LEU A 150 24.86 -1.15 20.31
CA LEU A 150 24.67 -0.25 21.45
C LEU A 150 24.30 1.17 21.00
N LEU A 151 25.01 1.69 19.99
CA LEU A 151 24.73 3.01 19.42
C LEU A 151 23.33 3.09 18.81
N ILE A 152 22.86 2.03 18.15
CA ILE A 152 21.50 1.98 17.60
C ILE A 152 20.46 2.14 18.71
N SER A 153 20.60 1.35 19.79
CA SER A 153 19.69 1.41 20.93
C SER A 153 19.68 2.80 21.57
N LYS A 154 20.86 3.39 21.85
CA LYS A 154 20.96 4.70 22.49
C LYS A 154 20.46 5.86 21.63
N ILE A 155 20.78 5.87 20.33
CA ILE A 155 20.27 6.90 19.41
C ILE A 155 18.75 6.80 19.28
N ARG A 156 18.19 5.58 19.31
CA ARG A 156 16.74 5.38 19.26
C ARG A 156 16.04 5.83 20.54
N GLU A 157 16.64 5.60 21.71
CA GLU A 157 16.14 6.12 22.99
C GLU A 157 16.06 7.65 22.98
N GLU A 158 17.05 8.33 22.39
CA GLU A 158 17.14 9.79 22.40
C GLU A 158 16.36 10.46 21.25
N TYR A 159 16.24 9.79 20.09
CA TYR A 159 15.53 10.28 18.91
C TYR A 159 14.48 9.29 18.39
N PRO A 160 13.40 9.01 19.15
CA PRO A 160 12.41 7.98 18.80
C PRO A 160 11.65 8.27 17.49
N ASP A 161 11.45 9.56 17.17
CA ASP A 161 10.70 10.01 16.00
C ASP A 161 11.56 10.13 14.72
N ARG A 162 12.80 9.61 14.72
CA ARG A 162 13.73 9.74 13.59
C ARG A 162 14.08 8.37 13.02
N ILE A 163 14.20 8.31 11.69
CA ILE A 163 14.45 7.05 10.99
C ILE A 163 15.89 6.60 11.25
N MET A 164 16.08 5.36 11.65
CA MET A 164 17.40 4.72 11.77
C MET A 164 17.59 3.74 10.61
N ASN A 165 18.57 4.00 9.75
CA ASN A 165 18.92 3.11 8.64
C ASN A 165 20.29 2.49 8.89
N THR A 166 20.44 1.17 8.72
CA THR A 166 21.69 0.46 9.00
C THR A 166 22.21 -0.29 7.77
N PHE A 167 23.50 -0.13 7.50
CA PHE A 167 24.25 -0.91 6.53
C PHE A 167 25.11 -1.91 7.29
N SER A 168 24.58 -3.11 7.47
CA SER A 168 25.20 -4.18 8.26
C SER A 168 25.90 -5.19 7.37
N VAL A 169 27.20 -5.39 7.58
CA VAL A 169 27.97 -6.42 6.85
C VAL A 169 27.93 -7.75 7.58
N VAL A 170 27.38 -8.76 6.90
CA VAL A 170 27.28 -10.14 7.40
C VAL A 170 28.60 -10.88 7.17
N PRO A 171 29.15 -11.58 8.17
CA PRO A 171 30.36 -12.38 7.99
C PRO A 171 30.12 -13.57 7.05
N SER A 172 31.13 -13.96 6.27
CA SER A 172 31.09 -15.12 5.38
C SER A 172 32.19 -16.13 5.72
N PRO A 173 31.87 -17.43 5.84
CA PRO A 173 32.85 -18.47 6.18
C PRO A 173 33.89 -18.72 5.07
N LYS A 174 33.73 -18.12 3.88
CA LYS A 174 34.73 -18.19 2.81
C LYS A 174 35.83 -17.13 2.91
N VAL A 175 35.64 -16.12 3.77
CA VAL A 175 36.46 -14.90 3.79
C VAL A 175 37.05 -14.62 5.19
N SER A 176 36.43 -15.13 6.26
CA SER A 176 36.92 -14.91 7.63
C SER A 176 37.36 -16.20 8.33
N ASP A 177 38.47 -16.09 9.06
CA ASP A 177 39.06 -17.15 9.90
C ASP A 177 38.67 -17.03 11.39
N THR A 178 37.83 -16.05 11.75
CA THR A 178 37.50 -15.75 13.15
C THR A 178 36.37 -16.64 13.69
N VAL A 179 36.70 -17.52 14.64
CA VAL A 179 35.79 -18.55 15.19
C VAL A 179 34.56 -17.97 15.93
N VAL A 180 34.66 -16.76 16.48
CA VAL A 180 33.60 -16.14 17.31
C VAL A 180 32.58 -15.33 16.51
N GLU A 181 32.80 -15.11 15.21
CA GLU A 181 31.91 -14.29 14.36
C GLU A 181 30.46 -14.78 14.29
N PRO A 182 30.16 -16.09 14.20
CA PRO A 182 28.77 -16.55 14.18
C PRO A 182 28.00 -16.19 15.46
N TYR A 183 28.68 -16.20 16.62
CA TYR A 183 28.09 -15.80 17.89
C TYR A 183 27.84 -14.30 17.93
N ASN A 184 28.83 -13.49 17.53
CA ASN A 184 28.68 -12.04 17.45
C ASN A 184 27.56 -11.63 16.49
N ALA A 185 27.46 -12.30 15.34
CA ALA A 185 26.42 -12.02 14.36
C ALA A 185 25.03 -12.36 14.90
N THR A 186 24.87 -13.50 15.58
CA THR A 186 23.58 -13.90 16.18
C THR A 186 23.13 -12.90 17.23
N LEU A 187 24.02 -12.49 18.15
CA LEU A 187 23.73 -11.49 19.18
C LEU A 187 23.42 -10.12 18.57
N SER A 188 24.12 -9.75 17.51
CA SER A 188 23.88 -8.47 16.83
C SER A 188 22.54 -8.44 16.10
N VAL A 189 22.15 -9.56 15.46
CA VAL A 189 20.85 -9.67 14.80
C VAL A 189 19.72 -9.61 15.82
N HIS A 190 19.86 -10.26 16.98
CA HIS A 190 18.88 -10.15 18.06
C HIS A 190 18.64 -8.70 18.46
N GLN A 191 19.72 -7.97 18.75
CA GLN A 191 19.65 -6.56 19.13
C GLN A 191 19.14 -5.66 18.00
N LEU A 192 19.41 -6.01 16.73
CA LEU A 192 18.82 -5.30 15.60
C LEU A 192 17.31 -5.55 15.49
N VAL A 193 16.84 -6.78 15.70
CA VAL A 193 15.40 -7.11 15.63
C VAL A 193 14.63 -6.42 16.75
N GLU A 194 15.13 -6.45 17.99
CA GLU A 194 14.51 -5.73 19.11
C GLU A 194 14.48 -4.22 18.88
N ASN A 195 15.53 -3.67 18.26
CA ASN A 195 15.68 -2.23 18.08
C ASN A 195 15.27 -1.72 16.69
N THR A 196 14.67 -2.53 15.80
CA THR A 196 14.17 -2.06 14.49
C THR A 196 12.68 -2.34 14.31
N VAL A 197 11.90 -1.28 14.07
CA VAL A 197 10.60 -1.45 13.40
C VAL A 197 10.91 -1.72 11.93
N ARG A 198 10.87 -3.01 11.56
CA ARG A 198 11.17 -3.60 10.24
C ARG A 198 12.66 -3.59 9.83
N PRO A 199 13.39 -4.70 10.01
CA PRO A 199 14.66 -4.88 9.32
C PRO A 199 14.41 -5.09 7.81
N ILE A 200 15.00 -4.25 6.95
CA ILE A 200 15.30 -4.65 5.57
C ILE A 200 16.52 -5.58 5.67
N ALA A 201 16.29 -6.80 6.14
CA ALA A 201 17.28 -7.85 6.08
C ALA A 201 17.21 -8.47 4.68
N LEU A 202 18.22 -8.19 3.84
CA LEU A 202 18.53 -9.02 2.67
C LEU A 202 18.93 -10.42 3.17
N THR A 203 17.94 -11.21 3.54
CA THR A 203 18.11 -12.60 3.94
C THR A 203 17.91 -13.48 2.71
N THR A 204 19.00 -13.82 2.03
CA THR A 204 19.06 -15.10 1.32
C THR A 204 19.03 -16.20 2.38
N ARG A 205 17.83 -16.73 2.70
CA ARG A 205 17.71 -18.01 3.41
C ARG A 205 18.31 -19.11 2.51
N PRO A 206 19.22 -19.96 3.01
CA PRO A 206 19.59 -21.18 2.32
C PRO A 206 18.47 -22.21 2.56
N SER A 207 17.57 -22.39 1.61
CA SER A 207 16.72 -23.57 1.58
C SER A 207 17.58 -24.78 1.21
N MET A 208 17.62 -25.77 2.09
CA MET A 208 18.09 -27.11 1.75
C MET A 208 17.12 -27.70 0.72
N ILE A 209 17.47 -27.60 -0.56
CA ILE A 209 16.82 -28.35 -1.64
C ILE A 209 17.87 -29.31 -2.19
N SER A 210 17.52 -30.60 -2.16
CA SER A 210 18.32 -31.70 -2.66
C SER A 210 18.74 -31.47 -4.11
N ALA A 211 20.02 -31.71 -4.39
CA ALA A 211 20.62 -31.60 -5.70
C ALA A 211 19.87 -32.43 -6.77
N SER A 212 19.26 -31.74 -7.73
CA SER A 212 19.06 -32.26 -9.09
C SER A 212 19.53 -31.19 -10.08
N GLN A 213 20.33 -31.62 -11.08
CA GLN A 213 21.11 -30.75 -11.97
C GLN A 213 20.22 -29.84 -12.83
N PRO A 214 20.56 -28.55 -13.03
CA PRO A 214 19.89 -27.72 -14.01
C PRO A 214 20.52 -27.88 -15.41
N GLY A 215 19.67 -28.10 -16.41
CA GLY A 215 20.02 -28.00 -17.83
C GLY A 215 20.37 -26.57 -18.27
N PRO A 216 20.84 -26.37 -19.52
CA PRO A 216 21.41 -25.11 -19.95
C PRO A 216 20.35 -24.00 -20.05
N PRO A 217 20.66 -22.75 -19.64
CA PRO A 217 19.71 -21.65 -19.69
C PRO A 217 19.52 -21.11 -21.12
N ALA A 218 18.28 -20.75 -21.45
CA ALA A 218 17.91 -20.02 -22.66
C ALA A 218 18.37 -18.54 -22.57
N PRO A 219 18.58 -17.84 -23.71
CA PRO A 219 19.22 -16.53 -23.72
C PRO A 219 18.30 -15.42 -23.18
N VAL A 220 18.74 -14.76 -22.11
CA VAL A 220 18.14 -13.54 -21.55
C VAL A 220 18.46 -12.35 -22.46
N ARG A 221 17.45 -11.64 -22.94
CA ARG A 221 17.62 -10.34 -23.63
C ARG A 221 18.03 -9.29 -22.59
N SER A 222 19.17 -8.63 -22.82
CA SER A 222 19.69 -7.53 -21.99
C SER A 222 18.85 -6.25 -22.17
N ARG A 223 18.35 -5.67 -21.06
CA ARG A 223 17.71 -4.33 -20.99
C ARG A 223 18.76 -3.23 -20.70
N PRO A 224 18.51 -1.96 -21.11
CA PRO A 224 19.29 -0.79 -20.69
C PRO A 224 18.93 -0.30 -19.26
N PRO A 225 19.74 0.57 -18.64
CA PRO A 225 19.75 0.80 -17.18
C PRO A 225 18.63 1.67 -16.58
N ASP A 226 17.72 2.27 -17.37
CA ASP A 226 16.85 3.37 -16.90
C ASP A 226 15.33 3.07 -16.86
N ALA A 227 14.91 1.81 -16.82
CA ALA A 227 13.47 1.49 -16.70
C ALA A 227 13.03 1.50 -15.22
N PRO A 228 12.09 2.39 -14.78
CA PRO A 228 11.51 2.28 -13.45
C PRO A 228 10.84 0.91 -13.29
N SER A 229 10.92 0.32 -12.09
CA SER A 229 10.28 -0.98 -11.83
C SER A 229 8.78 -0.88 -12.13
N MET A 230 8.36 -1.53 -13.21
CA MET A 230 6.96 -1.59 -13.66
C MET A 230 6.16 -2.30 -12.58
N ARG A 231 4.95 -1.81 -12.28
CA ARG A 231 4.13 -2.32 -11.16
C ARG A 231 2.71 -2.62 -11.65
N GLU A 232 2.49 -3.80 -12.20
CA GLU A 232 1.24 -4.15 -12.89
C GLU A 232 0.13 -4.62 -11.93
N ILE A 233 -1.12 -4.41 -12.32
CA ILE A 233 -2.32 -4.87 -11.61
C ILE A 233 -3.17 -5.70 -12.57
N VAL A 234 -3.53 -6.92 -12.16
CA VAL A 234 -4.48 -7.76 -12.91
C VAL A 234 -5.89 -7.44 -12.43
N HIS A 235 -6.74 -7.00 -13.36
CA HIS A 235 -8.13 -6.68 -13.05
C HIS A 235 -9.05 -7.84 -13.42
N ILE A 236 -9.94 -8.21 -12.50
CA ILE A 236 -10.88 -9.31 -12.66
C ILE A 236 -12.31 -8.77 -12.47
N GLN A 237 -13.22 -9.20 -13.32
CA GLN A 237 -14.63 -8.81 -13.29
C GLN A 237 -15.49 -10.07 -13.22
N ALA A 238 -16.32 -10.18 -12.19
CA ALA A 238 -17.13 -11.38 -11.97
C ALA A 238 -18.64 -11.05 -11.93
N GLY A 239 -19.40 -11.78 -12.74
CA GLY A 239 -20.86 -11.70 -12.81
C GLY A 239 -21.39 -10.43 -13.50
N GLN A 240 -22.70 -10.35 -13.64
CA GLN A 240 -23.36 -9.28 -14.39
C GLN A 240 -23.00 -7.87 -13.87
N CYS A 241 -23.09 -7.64 -12.56
CA CYS A 241 -22.79 -6.33 -11.96
C CYS A 241 -21.30 -5.97 -12.09
N GLY A 242 -20.40 -6.92 -11.78
CA GLY A 242 -18.96 -6.73 -11.89
C GLY A 242 -18.52 -6.36 -13.31
N ASN A 243 -19.02 -7.08 -14.31
CA ASN A 243 -18.71 -6.79 -15.72
C ASN A 243 -19.28 -5.43 -16.20
N GLN A 244 -20.45 -5.01 -15.73
CA GLN A 244 -21.00 -3.70 -16.10
C GLN A 244 -20.21 -2.53 -15.50
N ILE A 245 -19.87 -2.62 -14.22
CA ILE A 245 -19.06 -1.61 -13.51
C ILE A 245 -17.64 -1.60 -14.07
N GLY A 246 -17.07 -2.78 -14.25
CA GLY A 246 -15.75 -2.97 -14.82
C GLY A 246 -15.64 -2.45 -16.24
N ALA A 247 -16.64 -2.68 -17.10
CA ALA A 247 -16.70 -2.07 -18.43
C ALA A 247 -16.68 -0.53 -18.34
N LYS A 248 -17.52 0.06 -17.48
CA LYS A 248 -17.54 1.52 -17.27
C LYS A 248 -16.24 2.06 -16.69
N PHE A 249 -15.60 1.31 -15.80
CA PHE A 249 -14.27 1.65 -15.29
C PHE A 249 -13.25 1.74 -16.43
N TRP A 250 -13.17 0.74 -17.30
CA TRP A 250 -12.26 0.75 -18.45
C TRP A 250 -12.56 1.87 -19.43
N GLU A 251 -13.83 2.21 -19.67
CA GLU A 251 -14.19 3.39 -20.48
C GLU A 251 -13.60 4.67 -19.89
N VAL A 252 -13.81 4.89 -18.58
CA VAL A 252 -13.33 6.10 -17.88
C VAL A 252 -11.81 6.18 -17.85
N ILE A 253 -11.11 5.08 -17.54
CA ILE A 253 -9.65 5.12 -17.51
C ILE A 253 -9.03 5.17 -18.91
N SER A 254 -9.66 4.56 -19.92
CA SER A 254 -9.21 4.69 -21.32
C SER A 254 -9.31 6.15 -21.77
N ASP A 255 -10.42 6.81 -21.46
CA ASP A 255 -10.61 8.23 -21.72
C ASP A 255 -9.59 9.11 -21.00
N GLU A 256 -9.24 8.80 -19.74
CA GLU A 256 -8.23 9.54 -18.97
C GLU A 256 -6.81 9.36 -19.50
N HIS A 257 -6.49 8.18 -20.03
CA HIS A 257 -5.20 7.88 -20.66
C HIS A 257 -5.18 8.22 -22.16
N GLY A 258 -6.28 8.71 -22.74
CA GLY A 258 -6.35 9.08 -24.15
C GLY A 258 -6.27 7.88 -25.10
N ILE A 259 -6.80 6.73 -24.71
CA ILE A 259 -6.80 5.49 -25.52
C ILE A 259 -8.14 5.40 -26.27
N ASP A 260 -8.07 5.22 -27.59
CA ASP A 260 -9.25 5.00 -28.42
C ASP A 260 -9.81 3.57 -28.28
N PRO A 261 -11.05 3.29 -28.72
CA PRO A 261 -11.60 1.92 -28.71
C PRO A 261 -10.83 0.89 -29.55
N SER A 262 -9.90 1.34 -30.40
CA SER A 262 -9.02 0.48 -31.21
C SER A 262 -7.69 0.16 -30.52
N GLY A 263 -7.46 0.73 -29.32
CA GLY A 263 -6.27 0.59 -28.51
C GLY A 263 -5.12 1.54 -28.86
N ASN A 264 -5.33 2.52 -29.73
CA ASN A 264 -4.30 3.50 -30.08
C ASN A 264 -4.33 4.69 -29.10
N TYR A 265 -3.15 5.21 -28.78
CA TYR A 265 -3.02 6.45 -28.03
C TYR A 265 -3.29 7.67 -28.92
N VAL A 266 -4.27 8.47 -28.53
CA VAL A 266 -4.68 9.76 -29.11
C VAL A 266 -4.67 10.87 -28.05
N GLY A 267 -3.92 10.67 -26.97
CA GLY A 267 -3.79 11.64 -25.89
C GLY A 267 -2.86 12.80 -26.22
N ASP A 268 -2.94 13.85 -25.40
CA ASP A 268 -2.22 15.12 -25.58
C ASP A 268 -1.08 15.32 -24.56
N SER A 269 -0.88 14.39 -23.61
CA SER A 269 0.00 14.56 -22.46
C SER A 269 0.86 13.33 -22.18
N ASP A 270 2.18 13.51 -22.13
CA ASP A 270 3.16 12.44 -21.85
C ASP A 270 2.93 11.76 -20.50
N LEU A 271 2.39 12.48 -19.50
CA LEU A 271 2.05 11.94 -18.18
C LEU A 271 0.99 10.83 -18.25
N GLN A 272 0.21 10.76 -19.33
CA GLN A 272 -0.77 9.69 -19.54
C GLN A 272 -0.09 8.36 -19.89
N LEU A 273 1.10 8.40 -20.49
CA LEU A 273 1.84 7.21 -20.90
C LEU A 273 2.82 6.73 -19.83
N GLU A 274 3.24 7.59 -18.90
CA GLU A 274 4.31 7.29 -17.93
C GLU A 274 4.03 6.04 -17.06
N ARG A 275 2.77 5.80 -16.67
CA ARG A 275 2.35 4.62 -15.88
C ARG A 275 1.21 3.84 -16.52
N ILE A 276 1.12 3.88 -17.85
CA ILE A 276 0.09 3.15 -18.59
C ILE A 276 0.22 1.61 -18.41
N SER A 277 1.45 1.13 -18.19
CA SER A 277 1.78 -0.29 -17.98
C SER A 277 1.12 -0.91 -16.75
N VAL A 278 0.63 -0.09 -15.80
CA VAL A 278 -0.04 -0.58 -14.59
C VAL A 278 -1.29 -1.38 -14.93
N TYR A 279 -2.11 -0.87 -15.87
CA TYR A 279 -3.38 -1.48 -16.27
C TYR A 279 -3.40 -1.99 -17.71
N TYR A 280 -2.51 -1.52 -18.58
CA TYR A 280 -2.48 -1.89 -19.99
C TYR A 280 -1.21 -2.66 -20.35
N ASN A 281 -1.40 -3.69 -21.16
CA ASN A 281 -0.34 -4.38 -21.86
C ASN A 281 -0.06 -3.66 -23.18
N GLU A 282 1.21 -3.34 -23.44
CA GLU A 282 1.63 -2.83 -24.75
C GLU A 282 1.83 -4.00 -25.72
N ALA A 283 0.93 -4.12 -26.70
CA ALA A 283 1.02 -5.10 -27.77
C ALA A 283 1.86 -4.57 -28.94
N SER A 284 2.26 -5.49 -29.83
CA SER A 284 2.92 -5.13 -31.10
C SER A 284 2.09 -4.10 -31.85
N SER A 285 2.71 -2.99 -32.32
CA SER A 285 2.10 -1.80 -32.96
C SER A 285 1.62 -0.66 -32.04
N HIS A 286 2.18 -0.53 -30.82
CA HIS A 286 1.81 0.54 -29.86
C HIS A 286 0.31 0.56 -29.54
N LYS A 287 -0.28 -0.64 -29.49
CA LYS A 287 -1.66 -0.84 -29.08
C LYS A 287 -1.71 -1.22 -27.62
N TYR A 288 -2.52 -0.53 -26.85
CA TYR A 288 -2.70 -0.78 -25.43
C TYR A 288 -3.92 -1.67 -25.21
N VAL A 289 -3.71 -2.83 -24.60
CA VAL A 289 -4.76 -3.81 -24.32
C VAL A 289 -4.95 -3.91 -22.80
N PRO A 290 -6.16 -3.73 -22.26
CA PRO A 290 -6.48 -3.90 -20.85
C PRO A 290 -6.01 -5.25 -20.31
N ARG A 291 -5.36 -5.23 -19.15
CA ARG A 291 -5.05 -6.42 -18.34
C ARG A 291 -6.29 -6.81 -17.52
N ALA A 292 -7.35 -7.17 -18.22
CA ALA A 292 -8.65 -7.51 -17.67
C ALA A 292 -9.03 -8.96 -17.98
N ILE A 293 -9.66 -9.61 -17.01
CA ILE A 293 -10.25 -10.95 -17.13
C ILE A 293 -11.74 -10.82 -16.81
N LEU A 294 -12.58 -11.21 -17.78
CA LEU A 294 -14.03 -11.08 -17.69
C LEU A 294 -14.62 -12.47 -17.48
N VAL A 295 -15.34 -12.62 -16.38
CA VAL A 295 -15.88 -13.90 -15.92
C VAL A 295 -17.37 -13.76 -15.68
N ASP A 296 -18.16 -14.65 -16.28
CA ASP A 296 -19.57 -14.81 -15.94
C ASP A 296 -20.03 -16.23 -16.25
N LEU A 297 -20.92 -16.78 -15.43
CA LEU A 297 -21.55 -18.07 -15.69
C LEU A 297 -22.63 -17.96 -16.78
N GLU A 298 -23.07 -16.72 -17.09
CA GLU A 298 -24.03 -16.43 -18.14
C GLU A 298 -23.37 -15.81 -19.39
N PRO A 299 -23.65 -16.34 -20.59
CA PRO A 299 -23.07 -15.81 -21.83
C PRO A 299 -23.62 -14.44 -22.23
N GLY A 300 -24.86 -14.10 -21.82
CA GLY A 300 -25.54 -12.87 -22.25
C GLY A 300 -24.85 -11.57 -21.79
N THR A 301 -24.16 -11.61 -20.66
CA THR A 301 -23.36 -10.47 -20.17
C THR A 301 -22.21 -10.17 -21.12
N MET A 302 -21.56 -11.20 -21.66
CA MET A 302 -20.39 -11.05 -22.53
C MET A 302 -20.74 -10.39 -23.86
N ASP A 303 -21.90 -10.71 -24.43
CA ASP A 303 -22.40 -10.05 -25.65
C ASP A 303 -22.68 -8.57 -25.40
N SER A 304 -23.19 -8.23 -24.22
CA SER A 304 -23.44 -6.85 -23.81
C SER A 304 -22.14 -6.05 -23.65
N VAL A 305 -21.10 -6.66 -23.05
CA VAL A 305 -19.79 -6.00 -22.92
C VAL A 305 -19.11 -5.86 -24.28
N ARG A 306 -19.16 -6.88 -25.13
CA ARG A 306 -18.55 -6.87 -26.47
C ARG A 306 -19.21 -5.85 -27.41
N SER A 307 -20.51 -5.63 -27.28
CA SER A 307 -21.25 -4.61 -28.02
C SER A 307 -21.11 -3.19 -27.43
N GLY A 308 -20.49 -3.07 -26.26
CA GLY A 308 -20.17 -1.78 -25.63
C GLY A 308 -19.12 -0.99 -26.42
N ALA A 309 -19.00 0.31 -26.10
CA ALA A 309 -18.15 1.24 -26.86
C ALA A 309 -16.67 0.82 -26.91
N PHE A 310 -16.17 0.20 -25.84
CA PHE A 310 -14.79 -0.31 -25.71
C PHE A 310 -14.71 -1.84 -25.71
N GLY A 311 -15.77 -2.54 -26.14
CA GLY A 311 -15.83 -4.00 -26.11
C GLY A 311 -14.76 -4.69 -26.95
N HIS A 312 -14.33 -4.05 -28.05
CA HIS A 312 -13.27 -4.55 -28.94
C HIS A 312 -11.85 -4.38 -28.39
N LEU A 313 -11.70 -3.61 -27.31
CA LEU A 313 -10.41 -3.34 -26.70
C LEU A 313 -9.90 -4.54 -25.88
N PHE A 314 -10.82 -5.33 -25.32
CA PHE A 314 -10.49 -6.50 -24.50
C PHE A 314 -9.97 -7.67 -25.35
N ARG A 315 -9.00 -8.41 -24.81
CA ARG A 315 -8.48 -9.62 -25.46
C ARG A 315 -9.58 -10.69 -25.53
N PRO A 316 -9.89 -11.25 -26.72
CA PRO A 316 -10.91 -12.30 -26.84
C PRO A 316 -10.64 -13.53 -25.97
N ASP A 317 -9.37 -13.90 -25.78
CA ASP A 317 -8.94 -15.03 -24.93
C ASP A 317 -9.25 -14.83 -23.44
N ASN A 318 -9.47 -13.59 -23.00
CA ASN A 318 -9.70 -13.25 -21.59
C ASN A 318 -11.20 -13.23 -21.24
N PHE A 319 -12.08 -13.59 -22.19
CA PHE A 319 -13.51 -13.78 -21.95
C PHE A 319 -13.76 -15.24 -21.56
N ILE A 320 -14.13 -15.45 -20.31
CA ILE A 320 -14.36 -16.78 -19.76
C ILE A 320 -15.81 -16.83 -19.31
N PHE A 321 -16.58 -17.71 -19.94
CA PHE A 321 -18.00 -17.79 -19.65
C PHE A 321 -18.52 -19.22 -19.60
N GLY A 322 -19.47 -19.42 -18.68
CA GLY A 322 -20.22 -20.65 -18.55
C GLY A 322 -21.38 -20.75 -19.55
N GLN A 323 -22.05 -21.91 -19.54
CA GLN A 323 -23.31 -22.11 -20.26
C GLN A 323 -24.54 -22.09 -19.33
N SER A 324 -24.31 -22.21 -18.03
CA SER A 324 -25.32 -22.36 -16.99
C SER A 324 -25.15 -21.24 -15.97
N GLY A 325 -26.18 -20.40 -15.79
CA GLY A 325 -26.14 -19.29 -14.84
C GLY A 325 -26.34 -19.73 -13.39
N ALA A 326 -25.77 -18.97 -12.45
CA ALA A 326 -25.93 -19.27 -11.02
C ALA A 326 -27.36 -19.01 -10.48
N GLY A 327 -28.19 -18.25 -11.19
CA GLY A 327 -29.59 -18.00 -10.80
C GLY A 327 -29.75 -17.34 -9.42
N ASN A 328 -28.88 -16.38 -9.07
CA ASN A 328 -28.82 -15.72 -7.76
C ASN A 328 -28.60 -16.67 -6.57
N ASN A 329 -27.97 -17.82 -6.79
CA ASN A 329 -27.60 -18.76 -5.74
C ASN A 329 -26.08 -18.77 -5.53
N TRP A 330 -25.62 -18.34 -4.36
CA TRP A 330 -24.20 -18.35 -3.99
C TRP A 330 -23.60 -19.75 -3.99
N ALA A 331 -24.32 -20.77 -3.49
CA ALA A 331 -23.79 -22.14 -3.43
C ALA A 331 -23.51 -22.72 -4.82
N LYS A 332 -24.32 -22.36 -5.83
CA LYS A 332 -24.04 -22.72 -7.22
C LYS A 332 -22.76 -22.09 -7.76
N GLY A 333 -22.57 -20.81 -7.45
CA GLY A 333 -21.36 -20.08 -7.83
C GLY A 333 -20.12 -20.61 -7.10
N HIS A 334 -20.25 -21.10 -5.88
CA HIS A 334 -19.11 -21.47 -5.05
C HIS A 334 -18.73 -22.95 -5.14
N TYR A 335 -19.72 -23.87 -5.17
CA TYR A 335 -19.48 -25.31 -5.05
C TYR A 335 -19.72 -26.11 -6.33
N THR A 336 -20.61 -25.65 -7.22
CA THR A 336 -20.99 -26.42 -8.43
C THR A 336 -20.48 -25.76 -9.71
N GLU A 337 -21.29 -24.94 -10.34
CA GLU A 337 -21.01 -24.35 -11.67
C GLU A 337 -19.75 -23.47 -11.67
N GLY A 338 -19.56 -22.65 -10.63
CA GLY A 338 -18.36 -21.80 -10.56
C GLY A 338 -17.08 -22.57 -10.24
N ALA A 339 -17.18 -23.69 -9.52
CA ALA A 339 -16.04 -24.56 -9.25
C ALA A 339 -15.57 -25.31 -10.51
N GLU A 340 -16.47 -25.62 -11.44
CA GLU A 340 -16.07 -26.18 -12.75
C GLU A 340 -15.37 -25.14 -13.64
N LEU A 341 -15.76 -23.87 -13.55
CA LEU A 341 -15.21 -22.79 -14.40
C LEU A 341 -13.95 -22.14 -13.82
N VAL A 342 -13.73 -22.19 -12.50
CA VAL A 342 -12.64 -21.46 -11.82
C VAL A 342 -11.26 -21.85 -12.32
N ASP A 343 -11.03 -23.12 -12.64
CA ASP A 343 -9.72 -23.59 -13.13
C ASP A 343 -9.36 -22.93 -14.47
N SER A 344 -10.34 -22.76 -15.35
CA SER A 344 -10.14 -22.04 -16.63
C SER A 344 -9.82 -20.56 -16.39
N VAL A 345 -10.43 -19.95 -15.37
CA VAL A 345 -10.12 -18.57 -14.97
C VAL A 345 -8.70 -18.46 -14.43
N LEU A 346 -8.30 -19.37 -13.53
CA LEU A 346 -6.97 -19.38 -12.95
C LEU A 346 -5.87 -19.55 -14.00
N ASP A 347 -6.09 -20.36 -15.04
CA ASP A 347 -5.12 -20.50 -16.13
C ASP A 347 -4.90 -19.19 -16.90
N VAL A 348 -5.96 -18.40 -17.11
CA VAL A 348 -5.83 -17.07 -17.74
C VAL A 348 -5.19 -16.07 -16.77
N VAL A 349 -5.54 -16.13 -15.48
CA VAL A 349 -4.89 -15.33 -14.43
C VAL A 349 -3.39 -15.59 -14.41
N ARG A 350 -2.96 -16.85 -14.40
CA ARG A 350 -1.54 -17.26 -14.46
C ARG A 350 -0.85 -16.69 -15.69
N LYS A 351 -1.47 -16.83 -16.87
CA LYS A 351 -0.94 -16.31 -18.12
C LYS A 351 -0.75 -14.79 -18.08
N GLU A 352 -1.68 -14.04 -17.48
CA GLU A 352 -1.51 -12.60 -17.31
C GLU A 352 -0.43 -12.26 -16.28
N CYS A 353 -0.37 -12.99 -15.16
CA CYS A 353 0.66 -12.82 -14.14
C CYS A 353 2.08 -13.07 -14.68
N GLU A 354 2.27 -14.10 -15.51
CA GLU A 354 3.56 -14.40 -16.17
C GLU A 354 3.97 -13.31 -17.18
N ASN A 355 3.01 -12.56 -17.72
CA ASN A 355 3.26 -11.41 -18.59
C ASN A 355 3.53 -10.10 -17.81
N CYS A 356 3.56 -10.12 -16.48
CA CYS A 356 3.93 -8.96 -15.66
C CYS A 356 5.43 -8.97 -15.32
N ASP A 357 6.07 -7.80 -15.34
CA ASP A 357 7.44 -7.66 -14.84
C ASP A 357 7.45 -7.74 -13.29
N CYS A 358 6.53 -7.02 -12.62
CA CYS A 358 6.37 -7.07 -11.16
C CYS A 358 4.91 -6.79 -10.73
N LEU A 359 4.14 -7.88 -10.62
CA LEU A 359 2.74 -7.84 -10.19
C LEU A 359 2.59 -7.23 -8.78
N GLN A 360 1.79 -6.17 -8.65
CA GLN A 360 1.41 -5.61 -7.34
C GLN A 360 0.36 -6.48 -6.64
N GLY A 361 -0.65 -6.88 -7.40
CA GLY A 361 -1.86 -7.46 -6.84
C GLY A 361 -2.99 -7.62 -7.85
N PHE A 362 -4.14 -8.00 -7.32
CA PHE A 362 -5.37 -8.25 -8.06
C PHE A 362 -6.44 -7.26 -7.64
N GLN A 363 -7.25 -6.82 -8.60
CA GLN A 363 -8.41 -5.98 -8.37
C GLN A 363 -9.66 -6.69 -8.89
N LEU A 364 -10.51 -7.16 -7.99
CA LEU A 364 -11.79 -7.78 -8.33
C LEU A 364 -12.93 -6.76 -8.29
N THR A 365 -13.82 -6.81 -9.27
CA THR A 365 -15.12 -6.11 -9.25
C THR A 365 -16.24 -7.13 -9.29
N HIS A 366 -17.13 -7.08 -8.30
CA HIS A 366 -18.23 -8.03 -8.16
C HIS A 366 -19.39 -7.48 -7.33
N SER A 367 -20.51 -8.19 -7.30
CA SER A 367 -21.63 -7.91 -6.39
C SER A 367 -21.79 -9.03 -5.37
N LEU A 368 -22.13 -8.66 -4.14
CA LEU A 368 -22.35 -9.61 -3.04
C LEU A 368 -23.75 -10.22 -3.06
N GLY A 369 -24.73 -9.56 -3.71
CA GLY A 369 -26.11 -10.02 -3.79
C GLY A 369 -26.39 -11.07 -4.87
N GLY A 370 -25.51 -11.20 -5.88
CA GLY A 370 -25.69 -12.14 -6.99
C GLY A 370 -25.41 -13.59 -6.61
N GLY A 371 -25.33 -14.49 -7.60
CA GLY A 371 -24.81 -15.87 -7.43
C GLY A 371 -23.40 -16.03 -8.00
N THR A 372 -23.18 -15.56 -9.24
CA THR A 372 -21.88 -15.63 -9.91
C THR A 372 -20.86 -14.69 -9.27
N GLY A 373 -21.17 -13.40 -9.20
CA GLY A 373 -20.23 -12.40 -8.69
C GLY A 373 -19.85 -12.64 -7.23
N SER A 374 -20.79 -13.13 -6.43
CA SER A 374 -20.60 -13.43 -5.02
C SER A 374 -19.89 -14.78 -4.83
N GLY A 375 -20.53 -15.90 -5.17
CA GLY A 375 -20.02 -17.25 -4.90
C GLY A 375 -18.77 -17.61 -5.69
N MET A 376 -18.80 -17.41 -7.02
CA MET A 376 -17.62 -17.67 -7.85
C MET A 376 -16.53 -16.61 -7.61
N GLY A 377 -16.91 -15.35 -7.36
CA GLY A 377 -15.97 -14.29 -7.03
C GLY A 377 -15.18 -14.61 -5.76
N THR A 378 -15.84 -15.01 -4.67
CA THR A 378 -15.14 -15.38 -3.42
C THR A 378 -14.32 -16.65 -3.56
N LEU A 379 -14.80 -17.65 -4.32
CA LEU A 379 -13.99 -18.84 -4.64
C LEU A 379 -12.69 -18.45 -5.34
N LEU A 380 -12.78 -17.55 -6.33
CA LEU A 380 -11.62 -17.07 -7.07
C LEU A 380 -10.65 -16.31 -6.16
N ILE A 381 -11.14 -15.47 -5.26
CA ILE A 381 -10.30 -14.76 -4.29
C ILE A 381 -9.50 -15.76 -3.45
N SER A 382 -10.17 -16.77 -2.88
CA SER A 382 -9.52 -17.79 -2.06
C SER A 382 -8.43 -18.53 -2.83
N LYS A 383 -8.72 -18.96 -4.07
CA LYS A 383 -7.74 -19.65 -4.92
C LYS A 383 -6.57 -18.77 -5.35
N VAL A 384 -6.82 -17.50 -5.66
CA VAL A 384 -5.75 -16.55 -5.97
C VAL A 384 -4.90 -16.27 -4.73
N ARG A 385 -5.48 -16.24 -3.53
CA ARG A 385 -4.73 -16.07 -2.27
C ARG A 385 -3.88 -17.28 -1.92
N GLU A 386 -4.37 -18.51 -2.20
CA GLU A 386 -3.58 -19.74 -2.08
C GLU A 386 -2.35 -19.73 -3.01
N GLU A 387 -2.50 -19.29 -4.26
CA GLU A 387 -1.42 -19.32 -5.26
C GLU A 387 -0.47 -18.11 -5.15
N TYR A 388 -0.99 -16.94 -4.76
CA TYR A 388 -0.26 -15.68 -4.67
C TYR A 388 -0.42 -15.01 -3.28
N PRO A 389 0.08 -15.62 -2.21
CA PRO A 389 -0.12 -15.11 -0.83
C PRO A 389 0.58 -13.77 -0.59
N ASP A 390 1.69 -13.50 -1.28
CA ASP A 390 2.46 -12.27 -1.11
C ASP A 390 1.87 -11.07 -1.87
N ARG A 391 0.77 -11.22 -2.61
CA ARG A 391 0.20 -10.18 -3.47
C ARG A 391 -1.04 -9.56 -2.82
N ILE A 392 -1.22 -8.26 -3.05
CA ILE A 392 -2.37 -7.53 -2.51
C ILE A 392 -3.64 -7.94 -3.25
N MET A 393 -4.71 -8.20 -2.50
CA MET A 393 -6.04 -8.51 -3.02
C MET A 393 -7.02 -7.39 -2.67
N ASN A 394 -7.44 -6.66 -3.70
CA ASN A 394 -8.39 -5.56 -3.58
C ASN A 394 -9.72 -5.91 -4.22
N THR A 395 -10.83 -5.59 -3.54
CA THR A 395 -12.18 -5.80 -4.09
C THR A 395 -13.02 -4.55 -4.10
N PHE A 396 -13.77 -4.35 -5.18
CA PHE A 396 -14.85 -3.38 -5.29
C PHE A 396 -16.16 -4.16 -5.20
N SER A 397 -16.74 -4.14 -4.00
CA SER A 397 -17.83 -5.01 -3.61
C SER A 397 -19.14 -4.22 -3.55
N VAL A 398 -20.05 -4.53 -4.47
CA VAL A 398 -21.38 -3.91 -4.46
C VAL A 398 -22.30 -4.66 -3.51
N VAL A 399 -22.71 -3.96 -2.46
CA VAL A 399 -23.62 -4.42 -1.43
C VAL A 399 -25.07 -4.31 -1.94
N PRO A 400 -25.88 -5.36 -1.80
CA PRO A 400 -27.28 -5.35 -2.22
C PRO A 400 -28.12 -4.37 -1.40
N SER A 401 -29.21 -3.89 -2.00
CA SER A 401 -30.21 -3.08 -1.30
C SER A 401 -31.63 -3.42 -1.78
N PRO A 402 -32.60 -3.59 -0.85
CA PRO A 402 -34.01 -3.82 -1.19
C PRO A 402 -34.68 -2.69 -1.98
N LYS A 403 -34.09 -1.48 -2.00
CA LYS A 403 -34.61 -0.36 -2.80
C LYS A 403 -34.33 -0.49 -4.29
N VAL A 404 -33.32 -1.29 -4.65
CA VAL A 404 -32.78 -1.39 -6.01
C VAL A 404 -33.04 -2.77 -6.61
N SER A 405 -33.12 -3.82 -5.80
CA SER A 405 -33.36 -5.19 -6.25
C SER A 405 -34.56 -5.83 -5.56
N ASP A 406 -35.35 -6.57 -6.33
CA ASP A 406 -36.51 -7.35 -5.87
C ASP A 406 -36.13 -8.78 -5.42
N THR A 407 -34.84 -9.14 -5.52
CA THR A 407 -34.38 -10.50 -5.19
C THR A 407 -34.34 -10.71 -3.69
N VAL A 408 -35.13 -11.66 -3.19
CA VAL A 408 -35.27 -11.90 -1.74
C VAL A 408 -34.07 -12.62 -1.11
N VAL A 409 -33.27 -13.35 -1.89
CA VAL A 409 -32.16 -14.18 -1.38
C VAL A 409 -30.82 -13.45 -1.24
N GLU A 410 -30.75 -12.16 -1.61
CA GLU A 410 -29.51 -11.38 -1.56
C GLU A 410 -28.83 -11.32 -0.18
N PRO A 411 -29.56 -11.25 0.96
CA PRO A 411 -28.93 -11.27 2.27
C PRO A 411 -28.15 -12.57 2.55
N TYR A 412 -28.61 -13.73 2.04
CA TYR A 412 -27.86 -14.98 2.17
C TYR A 412 -26.53 -14.90 1.41
N ASN A 413 -26.60 -14.51 0.13
CA ASN A 413 -25.42 -14.38 -0.72
C ASN A 413 -24.41 -13.38 -0.14
N ALA A 414 -24.90 -12.26 0.40
CA ALA A 414 -24.06 -11.22 0.98
C ALA A 414 -23.36 -11.68 2.25
N THR A 415 -24.08 -12.30 3.21
CA THR A 415 -23.48 -12.81 4.45
C THR A 415 -22.38 -13.85 4.19
N LEU A 416 -22.67 -14.82 3.31
CA LEU A 416 -21.69 -15.85 2.92
C LEU A 416 -20.48 -15.25 2.21
N SER A 417 -20.69 -14.20 1.42
CA SER A 417 -19.58 -13.55 0.72
C SER A 417 -18.72 -12.71 1.66
N ILE A 418 -19.33 -11.97 2.58
CA ILE A 418 -18.60 -11.15 3.57
C ILE A 418 -17.70 -12.04 4.43
N HIS A 419 -18.21 -13.19 4.87
CA HIS A 419 -17.42 -14.19 5.59
C HIS A 419 -16.10 -14.52 4.86
N GLN A 420 -16.16 -14.78 3.55
CA GLN A 420 -14.98 -15.05 2.74
C GLN A 420 -14.08 -13.83 2.50
N LEU A 421 -14.66 -12.62 2.42
CA LEU A 421 -13.90 -11.39 2.20
C LEU A 421 -13.07 -10.99 3.43
N VAL A 422 -13.60 -11.20 4.63
CA VAL A 422 -12.93 -10.89 5.91
C VAL A 422 -11.57 -11.60 6.02
N GLU A 423 -11.46 -12.82 5.50
CA GLU A 423 -10.25 -13.64 5.66
C GLU A 423 -9.30 -13.53 4.46
N ASN A 424 -9.84 -13.36 3.25
CA ASN A 424 -9.05 -13.52 2.02
C ASN A 424 -8.72 -12.21 1.29
N THR A 425 -9.19 -11.06 1.75
CA THR A 425 -8.92 -9.76 1.11
C THR A 425 -8.13 -8.81 1.99
N ASP A 426 -7.29 -7.97 1.37
CA ASP A 426 -6.50 -6.97 2.07
C ASP A 426 -7.20 -5.61 2.10
N GLU A 427 -7.98 -5.27 1.06
CA GLU A 427 -8.79 -4.05 0.99
C GLU A 427 -10.14 -4.34 0.30
N THR A 428 -11.25 -3.94 0.94
CA THR A 428 -12.59 -4.06 0.34
C THR A 428 -13.30 -2.71 0.33
N TYR A 429 -13.57 -2.20 -0.86
CA TYR A 429 -14.35 -0.97 -1.06
C TYR A 429 -15.84 -1.31 -1.09
N CYS A 430 -16.56 -0.93 -0.03
CA CYS A 430 -17.99 -1.18 0.11
C CYS A 430 -18.79 -0.14 -0.68
N ILE A 431 -19.47 -0.59 -1.73
CA ILE A 431 -20.33 0.25 -2.56
C ILE A 431 -21.78 -0.16 -2.32
N ASP A 432 -22.58 0.70 -1.72
CA ASP A 432 -23.97 0.42 -1.41
C ASP A 432 -24.91 0.99 -2.47
N ASN A 433 -25.69 0.12 -3.10
CA ASN A 433 -26.74 0.51 -4.04
C ASN A 433 -27.78 1.45 -3.42
N GLU A 434 -28.03 1.34 -2.11
CA GLU A 434 -28.92 2.26 -1.39
C GLU A 434 -28.40 3.71 -1.40
N ALA A 435 -27.11 3.87 -1.08
CA ALA A 435 -26.46 5.17 -1.04
C ALA A 435 -26.34 5.77 -2.44
N LEU A 436 -25.96 4.97 -3.44
CA LEU A 436 -25.91 5.40 -4.83
C LEU A 436 -27.28 5.88 -5.34
N TYR A 437 -28.35 5.16 -5.01
CA TYR A 437 -29.71 5.56 -5.38
C TYR A 437 -30.10 6.88 -4.70
N ASP A 438 -29.85 7.02 -3.41
CA ASP A 438 -30.15 8.23 -2.65
C ASP A 438 -29.34 9.45 -3.16
N ILE A 439 -28.07 9.26 -3.55
CA ILE A 439 -27.25 10.30 -4.20
C ILE A 439 -27.87 10.72 -5.54
N CYS A 440 -28.19 9.77 -6.41
CA CYS A 440 -28.77 10.06 -7.72
C CYS A 440 -30.12 10.79 -7.61
N PHE A 441 -30.98 10.34 -6.69
CA PHE A 441 -32.31 10.89 -6.52
C PHE A 441 -32.30 12.24 -5.78
N ARG A 442 -31.62 12.32 -4.63
CA ARG A 442 -31.67 13.51 -3.76
C ARG A 442 -30.66 14.58 -4.15
N THR A 443 -29.43 14.19 -4.49
CA THR A 443 -28.31 15.11 -4.76
C THR A 443 -28.26 15.50 -6.22
N LEU A 444 -28.29 14.53 -7.15
CA LEU A 444 -28.26 14.79 -8.60
C LEU A 444 -29.63 15.17 -9.19
N LYS A 445 -30.71 15.06 -8.40
CA LYS A 445 -32.09 15.39 -8.79
C LYS A 445 -32.59 14.60 -10.00
N LEU A 446 -32.15 13.35 -10.15
CA LEU A 446 -32.65 12.44 -11.18
C LEU A 446 -33.97 11.81 -10.68
N THR A 447 -35.05 11.99 -11.44
CA THR A 447 -36.38 11.48 -11.06
C THR A 447 -36.47 9.95 -11.11
N THR A 448 -35.71 9.33 -12.02
CA THR A 448 -35.66 7.88 -12.23
C THR A 448 -34.20 7.46 -12.47
N PRO A 449 -33.42 7.21 -11.40
CA PRO A 449 -32.05 6.72 -11.52
C PRO A 449 -31.99 5.38 -12.26
N THR A 450 -31.08 5.26 -13.24
CA THR A 450 -30.84 4.00 -13.96
C THR A 450 -29.53 3.36 -13.50
N TYR A 451 -29.31 2.06 -13.71
CA TYR A 451 -28.02 1.41 -13.43
C TYR A 451 -26.84 2.09 -14.14
N GLY A 452 -27.06 2.71 -15.31
CA GLY A 452 -26.03 3.50 -15.98
C GLY A 452 -25.57 4.71 -15.14
N ASP A 453 -26.48 5.36 -14.42
CA ASP A 453 -26.16 6.50 -13.54
C ASP A 453 -25.42 6.03 -12.28
N LEU A 454 -25.85 4.91 -11.67
CA LEU A 454 -25.15 4.30 -10.54
C LEU A 454 -23.72 3.89 -10.94
N ASN A 455 -23.58 3.18 -12.07
CA ASN A 455 -22.28 2.73 -12.57
C ASN A 455 -21.36 3.90 -12.90
N HIS A 456 -21.90 5.05 -13.33
CA HIS A 456 -21.10 6.26 -13.55
C HIS A 456 -20.47 6.75 -12.23
N LEU A 457 -21.22 6.80 -11.13
CA LEU A 457 -20.70 7.16 -9.82
C LEU A 457 -19.62 6.18 -9.35
N VAL A 458 -19.87 4.88 -9.48
CA VAL A 458 -18.90 3.85 -9.11
C VAL A 458 -17.61 3.97 -9.92
N SER A 459 -17.72 4.16 -11.24
CA SER A 459 -16.55 4.32 -12.11
C SER A 459 -15.72 5.56 -11.75
N ALA A 460 -16.35 6.67 -11.35
CA ALA A 460 -15.66 7.87 -10.90
C ALA A 460 -14.87 7.63 -9.60
N THR A 461 -15.46 6.90 -8.65
CA THR A 461 -14.79 6.49 -7.42
C THR A 461 -13.62 5.55 -7.70
N MET A 462 -13.83 4.51 -8.52
CA MET A 462 -12.75 3.59 -8.90
C MET A 462 -11.60 4.31 -9.60
N SER A 463 -11.91 5.24 -10.51
CA SER A 463 -10.89 6.09 -11.14
C SER A 463 -10.13 6.92 -10.10
N GLY A 464 -10.84 7.51 -9.14
CA GLY A 464 -10.28 8.30 -8.04
C GLY A 464 -9.33 7.52 -7.13
N VAL A 465 -9.77 6.35 -6.65
CA VAL A 465 -8.97 5.46 -5.78
C VAL A 465 -7.70 5.00 -6.49
N THR A 466 -7.78 4.69 -7.79
CA THR A 466 -6.65 4.18 -8.58
C THR A 466 -5.77 5.28 -9.17
N THR A 467 -6.05 6.56 -8.89
CA THR A 467 -5.33 7.69 -9.49
C THR A 467 -3.86 7.71 -9.09
N SER A 468 -3.53 7.42 -7.82
CA SER A 468 -2.16 7.37 -7.30
C SER A 468 -1.30 6.27 -7.95
N LEU A 469 -1.95 5.24 -8.50
CA LEU A 469 -1.31 4.13 -9.19
C LEU A 469 -1.05 4.49 -10.66
N ARG A 470 -2.06 5.09 -11.31
CA ARG A 470 -2.07 5.36 -12.76
C ARG A 470 -1.30 6.60 -13.18
N PHE A 471 -1.13 7.57 -12.28
CA PHE A 471 -0.42 8.80 -12.59
C PHE A 471 0.72 9.02 -11.59
N PRO A 472 1.85 9.58 -12.04
CA PRO A 472 2.88 10.04 -11.13
C PRO A 472 2.31 11.16 -10.26
N GLY A 473 2.36 10.96 -8.95
CA GLY A 473 1.94 11.93 -7.94
C GLY A 473 3.08 12.22 -6.98
N GLN A 474 3.03 13.36 -6.30
CA GLN A 474 4.06 13.73 -5.33
C GLN A 474 4.10 12.78 -4.13
N LEU A 475 2.94 12.17 -3.80
CA LEU A 475 2.84 11.05 -2.87
C LEU A 475 2.75 9.73 -3.66
N ASN A 476 3.90 9.12 -3.97
CA ASN A 476 3.96 7.80 -4.58
C ASN A 476 3.45 6.74 -3.57
N ALA A 477 2.17 6.39 -3.67
CA ALA A 477 1.53 5.32 -2.93
C ALA A 477 1.26 4.14 -3.87
N ASP A 478 1.90 3.01 -3.62
CA ASP A 478 1.49 1.72 -4.18
C ASP A 478 0.31 1.15 -3.40
N LEU A 479 -0.31 0.08 -3.94
CA LEU A 479 -1.40 -0.62 -3.27
C LEU A 479 -1.00 -1.07 -1.87
N ARG A 480 0.21 -1.62 -1.70
CA ARG A 480 0.68 -2.09 -0.39
C ARG A 480 0.81 -0.96 0.62
N LYS A 481 1.30 0.21 0.21
CA LYS A 481 1.44 1.38 1.08
C LYS A 481 0.10 2.01 1.37
N LEU A 482 -0.86 1.96 0.45
CA LEU A 482 -2.24 2.33 0.77
C LEU A 482 -2.80 1.40 1.85
N ALA A 483 -2.70 0.09 1.68
CA ALA A 483 -3.17 -0.91 2.65
C ALA A 483 -2.54 -0.69 4.03
N VAL A 484 -1.21 -0.56 4.10
CA VAL A 484 -0.48 -0.36 5.37
C VAL A 484 -0.88 0.95 6.08
N ASN A 485 -1.28 1.99 5.35
CA ASN A 485 -1.73 3.25 5.97
C ASN A 485 -3.21 3.23 6.36
N MET A 486 -4.02 2.39 5.71
CA MET A 486 -5.48 2.41 5.84
C MET A 486 -6.02 1.28 6.73
N VAL A 487 -5.30 0.17 6.86
CA VAL A 487 -5.72 -1.02 7.60
C VAL A 487 -4.86 -1.16 8.86
N PRO A 488 -5.34 -0.65 10.03
CA PRO A 488 -4.64 -0.85 11.30
C PRO A 488 -4.76 -2.30 11.78
N PHE A 489 -5.91 -2.94 11.54
CA PHE A 489 -6.20 -4.31 11.95
C PHE A 489 -6.60 -5.17 10.75
N PRO A 490 -6.08 -6.40 10.59
CA PRO A 490 -6.28 -7.21 9.39
C PRO A 490 -7.75 -7.43 8.99
N ARG A 491 -8.67 -7.62 9.95
CA ARG A 491 -10.10 -7.86 9.67
C ARG A 491 -10.87 -6.57 9.34
N LEU A 492 -10.37 -5.41 9.77
CA LEU A 492 -11.03 -4.11 9.61
C LEU A 492 -10.54 -3.38 8.35
N HIS A 493 -10.70 -4.03 7.20
CA HIS A 493 -10.26 -3.53 5.90
C HIS A 493 -11.42 -3.11 4.97
N PHE A 494 -12.61 -2.88 5.53
CA PHE A 494 -13.78 -2.44 4.78
C PHE A 494 -13.86 -0.92 4.73
N PHE A 495 -13.69 -0.35 3.53
CA PHE A 495 -13.67 1.09 3.34
C PHE A 495 -15.01 1.63 2.88
N MET A 496 -15.30 2.85 3.34
CA MET A 496 -16.38 3.71 2.88
C MET A 496 -15.82 4.68 1.83
N PRO A 497 -16.09 4.46 0.53
CA PRO A 497 -15.69 5.40 -0.49
C PRO A 497 -16.63 6.60 -0.54
N GLY A 498 -16.09 7.75 -0.93
CA GLY A 498 -16.85 8.96 -1.25
C GLY A 498 -16.23 9.67 -2.43
N PHE A 499 -17.04 10.43 -3.16
CA PHE A 499 -16.58 11.23 -4.30
C PHE A 499 -17.15 12.63 -4.23
N ALA A 500 -16.31 13.63 -4.52
CA ALA A 500 -16.72 15.00 -4.71
C ALA A 500 -16.03 15.58 -5.96
N PRO A 501 -16.71 16.46 -6.72
CA PRO A 501 -18.03 17.01 -6.47
C PRO A 501 -19.18 16.16 -7.03
N LEU A 502 -20.28 16.08 -6.29
CA LEU A 502 -21.55 15.54 -6.78
C LEU A 502 -22.48 16.70 -7.10
N THR A 503 -22.45 17.17 -8.35
CA THR A 503 -23.29 18.29 -8.79
C THR A 503 -24.25 17.84 -9.90
N ALA A 504 -25.51 18.25 -9.78
CA ALA A 504 -26.49 18.05 -10.84
C ALA A 504 -26.06 18.81 -12.10
N ARG A 505 -26.33 18.25 -13.28
CA ARG A 505 -25.92 18.82 -14.59
C ARG A 505 -26.35 20.28 -14.77
N GLY A 506 -27.53 20.67 -14.24
CA GLY A 506 -28.03 22.05 -14.30
C GLY A 506 -27.39 23.02 -13.31
N SER A 507 -26.80 22.53 -12.22
CA SER A 507 -26.19 23.36 -11.16
C SER A 507 -24.67 23.50 -11.31
N GLN A 508 -24.05 22.69 -12.17
CA GLN A 508 -22.60 22.65 -12.37
C GLN A 508 -22.02 23.98 -12.87
N GLN A 509 -22.78 24.77 -13.64
CA GLN A 509 -22.32 26.07 -14.17
C GLN A 509 -22.35 27.21 -13.14
N TYR A 510 -23.13 27.06 -12.06
CA TYR A 510 -23.35 28.12 -11.08
C TYR A 510 -22.49 27.97 -9.82
N ARG A 511 -21.80 26.84 -9.64
CA ARG A 511 -21.01 26.53 -8.45
C ARG A 511 -19.52 26.65 -8.74
N ALA A 512 -18.84 27.53 -8.01
CA ALA A 512 -17.39 27.63 -8.05
C ALA A 512 -16.79 26.51 -7.19
N LEU A 513 -16.21 25.50 -7.83
CA LEU A 513 -15.48 24.45 -7.12
C LEU A 513 -14.21 25.05 -6.51
N THR A 514 -14.05 24.92 -5.21
CA THR A 514 -12.87 25.34 -4.44
C THR A 514 -12.42 24.20 -3.52
N VAL A 515 -11.16 24.23 -3.06
CA VAL A 515 -10.63 23.20 -2.16
C VAL A 515 -11.47 23.09 -0.87
N PRO A 516 -11.83 24.18 -0.16
CA PRO A 516 -12.69 24.09 1.02
C PRO A 516 -14.06 23.44 0.75
N GLU A 517 -14.69 23.74 -0.40
CA GLU A 517 -15.97 23.13 -0.77
C GLU A 517 -15.85 21.63 -1.05
N LEU A 518 -14.75 21.20 -1.68
CA LEU A 518 -14.46 19.78 -1.91
C LEU A 518 -14.25 19.07 -0.57
N THR A 519 -13.41 19.61 0.30
CA THR A 519 -13.13 19.05 1.62
C THR A 519 -14.40 18.96 2.47
N GLN A 520 -15.25 19.98 2.47
CA GLN A 520 -16.54 19.93 3.18
C GLN A 520 -17.49 18.88 2.60
N GLN A 521 -17.54 18.72 1.28
CA GLN A 521 -18.38 17.72 0.63
C GLN A 521 -17.90 16.29 0.88
N MET A 522 -16.60 16.06 0.98
CA MET A 522 -16.05 14.73 1.24
C MET A 522 -16.51 14.15 2.58
N PHE A 523 -16.60 14.99 3.61
CA PHE A 523 -17.05 14.58 4.95
C PHE A 523 -18.56 14.71 5.17
N ASP A 524 -19.35 15.03 4.13
CA ASP A 524 -20.81 15.02 4.22
C ASP A 524 -21.33 13.58 4.07
N ALA A 525 -22.17 13.14 5.01
CA ALA A 525 -22.76 11.80 5.01
C ALA A 525 -23.53 11.51 3.71
N LYS A 526 -24.07 12.55 3.05
CA LYS A 526 -24.82 12.44 1.80
C LYS A 526 -23.96 12.07 0.59
N ASN A 527 -22.64 12.23 0.67
CA ASN A 527 -21.72 11.96 -0.43
C ASN A 527 -20.96 10.64 -0.26
N MET A 528 -21.24 9.91 0.83
CA MET A 528 -20.72 8.57 1.04
C MET A 528 -21.44 7.58 0.13
N MET A 529 -20.68 6.67 -0.48
CA MET A 529 -21.22 5.60 -1.30
C MET A 529 -21.58 4.34 -0.51
N ALA A 530 -21.40 4.36 0.81
CA ALA A 530 -21.95 3.39 1.74
C ALA A 530 -23.07 4.07 2.53
N ALA A 531 -24.22 3.40 2.72
CA ALA A 531 -25.36 3.98 3.43
C ALA A 531 -25.18 3.88 4.96
N CYS A 532 -24.17 4.59 5.47
CA CYS A 532 -23.89 4.73 6.91
C CYS A 532 -23.70 6.21 7.22
N ASP A 533 -24.13 6.66 8.41
CA ASP A 533 -23.79 8.01 8.86
C ASP A 533 -22.42 7.98 9.56
N PRO A 534 -21.37 8.62 9.00
CA PRO A 534 -20.05 8.61 9.62
C PRO A 534 -20.02 9.26 11.01
N ARG A 535 -21.04 10.02 11.39
CA ARG A 535 -21.17 10.65 12.70
C ARG A 535 -21.56 9.68 13.81
N HIS A 536 -22.09 8.51 13.46
CA HIS A 536 -22.43 7.46 14.44
C HIS A 536 -21.22 6.61 14.84
N GLY A 537 -20.08 6.80 14.19
CA GLY A 537 -18.84 6.11 14.50
C GLY A 537 -17.65 7.06 14.58
N ARG A 538 -16.45 6.46 14.59
CA ARG A 538 -15.17 7.16 14.52
C ARG A 538 -14.40 6.70 13.29
N TYR A 539 -13.57 7.57 12.74
CA TYR A 539 -12.62 7.24 11.68
C TYR A 539 -11.36 6.67 12.30
N LEU A 540 -11.05 5.43 11.93
CA LEU A 540 -9.76 4.80 12.21
C LEU A 540 -8.69 5.49 11.36
N THR A 541 -8.87 5.46 10.04
CA THR A 541 -7.96 6.05 9.05
C THR A 541 -8.74 6.69 7.92
N VAL A 542 -8.16 7.72 7.30
CA VAL A 542 -8.76 8.43 6.16
C VAL A 542 -7.70 8.69 5.11
N ALA A 543 -8.00 8.36 3.86
CA ALA A 543 -7.25 8.82 2.70
C ALA A 543 -8.10 9.74 1.83
N ALA A 544 -7.50 10.86 1.44
CA ALA A 544 -8.10 11.86 0.57
C ALA A 544 -7.23 12.03 -0.68
N VAL A 545 -7.75 11.68 -1.85
CA VAL A 545 -7.06 11.83 -3.14
C VAL A 545 -7.67 13.02 -3.88
N PHE A 546 -6.97 14.13 -3.90
CA PHE A 546 -7.32 15.32 -4.65
C PHE A 546 -6.75 15.27 -6.06
N ARG A 547 -7.54 15.69 -7.05
CA ARG A 547 -7.15 15.73 -8.46
C ARG A 547 -7.37 17.10 -9.06
N GLY A 548 -6.41 17.56 -9.86
CA GLY A 548 -6.39 18.86 -10.51
C GLY A 548 -5.34 19.82 -9.91
N ARG A 549 -5.11 20.93 -10.60
CA ARG A 549 -4.12 21.94 -10.18
C ARG A 549 -4.61 22.70 -8.95
N MET A 550 -4.01 22.41 -7.80
CA MET A 550 -4.33 23.07 -6.53
C MET A 550 -3.09 23.25 -5.65
N SER A 551 -3.18 24.16 -4.67
CA SER A 551 -2.10 24.40 -3.72
C SER A 551 -2.13 23.35 -2.61
N MET A 552 -1.06 22.56 -2.46
CA MET A 552 -0.96 21.57 -1.37
C MET A 552 -1.12 22.20 0.01
N LYS A 553 -0.57 23.40 0.20
CA LYS A 553 -0.71 24.14 1.46
C LYS A 553 -2.18 24.39 1.81
N GLU A 554 -3.00 24.75 0.82
CA GLU A 554 -4.43 24.98 1.05
C GLU A 554 -5.15 23.67 1.38
N VAL A 555 -4.79 22.57 0.70
CA VAL A 555 -5.36 21.24 1.00
C VAL A 555 -5.03 20.80 2.43
N ASP A 556 -3.77 20.91 2.84
CA ASP A 556 -3.31 20.53 4.17
C ASP A 556 -3.98 21.38 5.26
N GLU A 557 -4.07 22.71 5.05
CA GLU A 557 -4.78 23.61 5.97
C GLU A 557 -6.26 23.25 6.11
N GLN A 558 -6.96 22.92 5.01
CA GLN A 558 -8.37 22.53 5.07
C GLN A 558 -8.58 21.18 5.75
N MET A 559 -7.71 20.19 5.50
CA MET A 559 -7.81 18.88 6.14
C MET A 559 -7.54 18.98 7.64
N LEU A 560 -6.53 19.75 8.05
CA LEU A 560 -6.22 19.99 9.46
C LEU A 560 -7.32 20.78 10.17
N ALA A 561 -7.96 21.73 9.48
CA ALA A 561 -9.11 22.46 10.01
C ALA A 561 -10.32 21.56 10.25
N ILE A 562 -10.61 20.62 9.34
CA ILE A 562 -11.69 19.64 9.56
C ILE A 562 -11.35 18.71 10.71
N GLN A 563 -10.12 18.18 10.77
CA GLN A 563 -9.68 17.29 11.84
C GLN A 563 -9.79 17.96 13.21
N SER A 564 -9.36 19.23 13.31
CA SER A 564 -9.43 20.01 14.54
C SER A 564 -10.88 20.35 14.95
N LYS A 565 -11.77 20.58 13.97
CA LYS A 565 -13.18 20.88 14.24
C LYS A 565 -13.98 19.64 14.67
N ASN A 566 -13.59 18.48 14.15
CA ASN A 566 -14.30 17.21 14.27
C ASN A 566 -13.48 16.17 15.04
N SER A 567 -12.59 16.60 15.95
CA SER A 567 -11.61 15.72 16.60
C SER A 567 -12.25 14.51 17.29
N SER A 568 -13.45 14.66 17.85
CA SER A 568 -14.22 13.58 18.49
C SER A 568 -14.64 12.43 17.55
N TYR A 569 -14.68 12.69 16.24
CA TYR A 569 -15.01 11.69 15.21
C TYR A 569 -13.76 11.02 14.65
N PHE A 570 -12.56 11.45 15.04
CA PHE A 570 -11.32 10.77 14.72
C PHE A 570 -10.85 10.03 15.96
N VAL A 571 -10.29 8.85 15.75
CA VAL A 571 -9.65 8.12 16.83
C VAL A 571 -8.40 8.85 17.30
N GLU A 572 -8.23 8.96 18.63
CA GLU A 572 -7.12 9.70 19.25
C GLU A 572 -5.82 8.88 19.33
N TRP A 573 -5.93 7.55 19.44
CA TRP A 573 -4.78 6.64 19.60
C TRP A 573 -4.01 6.37 18.31
N ILE A 574 -4.58 6.65 17.13
CA ILE A 574 -3.84 6.67 15.85
C ILE A 574 -3.42 8.11 15.54
N PRO A 575 -2.17 8.51 15.85
CA PRO A 575 -1.69 9.84 15.46
C PRO A 575 -1.60 9.96 13.94
N ASN A 576 -1.97 11.12 13.40
CA ASN A 576 -1.85 11.43 11.97
C ASN A 576 -2.55 10.41 11.04
N ASN A 577 -3.77 10.01 11.40
CA ASN A 577 -4.60 9.04 10.69
C ASN A 577 -5.18 9.53 9.34
N VAL A 578 -5.01 10.80 9.01
CA VAL A 578 -5.45 11.39 7.73
C VAL A 578 -4.27 11.47 6.77
N LYS A 579 -4.38 10.82 5.61
CA LYS A 579 -3.42 10.89 4.50
C LYS A 579 -4.02 11.63 3.32
N VAL A 580 -3.24 12.52 2.73
CA VAL A 580 -3.64 13.34 1.59
C VAL A 580 -2.70 13.05 0.43
N ALA A 581 -3.27 12.81 -0.75
CA ALA A 581 -2.53 12.71 -2.00
C ALA A 581 -3.09 13.74 -2.99
N VAL A 582 -2.21 14.41 -3.74
CA VAL A 582 -2.58 15.36 -4.79
C VAL A 582 -2.01 14.88 -6.12
N CYS A 583 -2.88 14.83 -7.13
CA CYS A 583 -2.53 14.52 -8.51
C CYS A 583 -2.89 15.70 -9.41
N ASP A 584 -1.97 16.12 -10.27
CA ASP A 584 -2.16 17.30 -11.13
C ASP A 584 -3.15 17.05 -12.27
N ILE A 585 -3.45 15.78 -12.60
CA ILE A 585 -4.33 15.39 -13.70
C ILE A 585 -5.77 15.25 -13.19
N PRO A 586 -6.66 16.19 -13.55
CA PRO A 586 -8.06 16.10 -13.18
C PRO A 586 -8.79 15.05 -14.02
N PRO A 587 -9.92 14.50 -13.53
CA PRO A 587 -10.76 13.62 -14.33
C PRO A 587 -11.47 14.38 -15.46
N ARG A 588 -11.86 13.66 -16.51
CA ARG A 588 -12.49 14.24 -17.70
C ARG A 588 -13.80 14.97 -17.34
N GLY A 589 -13.93 16.22 -17.79
CA GLY A 589 -15.13 17.03 -17.58
C GLY A 589 -15.18 17.80 -16.26
N LEU A 590 -14.19 17.64 -15.39
CA LEU A 590 -14.05 18.39 -14.14
C LEU A 590 -12.67 19.06 -14.09
N LYS A 591 -12.60 20.24 -13.46
CA LYS A 591 -11.32 20.93 -13.23
C LYS A 591 -10.62 20.44 -11.96
N MET A 592 -11.41 20.08 -10.96
CA MET A 592 -10.95 19.56 -9.68
C MET A 592 -11.93 18.51 -9.18
N SER A 593 -11.42 17.47 -8.53
CA SER A 593 -12.20 16.48 -7.82
C SER A 593 -11.45 16.01 -6.59
N SER A 594 -12.16 15.35 -5.69
CA SER A 594 -11.57 14.66 -4.57
C SER A 594 -12.27 13.32 -4.34
N THR A 595 -11.48 12.33 -4.00
CA THR A 595 -11.96 10.99 -3.66
C THR A 595 -11.61 10.73 -2.21
N PHE A 596 -12.61 10.29 -1.47
CA PHE A 596 -12.53 9.97 -0.07
C PHE A 596 -12.50 8.46 0.09
N ILE A 597 -11.60 7.97 0.93
CA ILE A 597 -11.54 6.58 1.37
C ILE A 597 -11.47 6.64 2.88
N GLY A 598 -12.56 6.28 3.56
CA GLY A 598 -12.61 6.27 5.02
C GLY A 598 -12.68 4.85 5.54
N ASN A 599 -11.80 4.50 6.47
CA ASN A 599 -12.00 3.36 7.35
C ASN A 599 -12.70 3.86 8.62
N SER A 600 -13.99 3.58 8.76
CA SER A 600 -14.81 4.07 9.86
C SER A 600 -15.57 2.93 10.52
N THR A 601 -15.67 2.98 11.84
CA THR A 601 -16.49 2.05 12.63
C THR A 601 -17.98 2.14 12.29
N ALA A 602 -18.43 3.23 11.66
CA ALA A 602 -19.81 3.39 11.20
C ALA A 602 -20.23 2.36 10.14
N ILE A 603 -19.28 1.70 9.46
CA ILE A 603 -19.56 0.63 8.49
C ILE A 603 -20.34 -0.54 9.13
N GLN A 604 -20.28 -0.69 10.46
CA GLN A 604 -21.08 -1.68 11.19
C GLN A 604 -22.59 -1.55 10.93
N GLU A 605 -23.12 -0.37 10.60
CA GLU A 605 -24.54 -0.19 10.27
C GLU A 605 -24.93 -0.98 9.01
N LEU A 606 -24.04 -1.02 8.02
CA LEU A 606 -24.22 -1.78 6.79
C LEU A 606 -24.28 -3.27 7.08
N PHE A 607 -23.36 -3.77 7.92
CA PHE A 607 -23.33 -5.17 8.33
C PHE A 607 -24.54 -5.56 9.20
N LYS A 608 -24.93 -4.72 10.16
CA LYS A 608 -26.15 -4.91 10.98
C LYS A 608 -27.39 -5.02 10.12
N ARG A 609 -27.54 -4.16 9.10
CA ARG A 609 -28.68 -4.21 8.17
C ARG A 609 -28.76 -5.54 7.40
N ILE A 610 -27.62 -6.05 6.91
CA ILE A 610 -27.56 -7.34 6.21
C ILE A 610 -27.85 -8.48 7.19
N SER A 611 -27.25 -8.44 8.38
CA SER A 611 -27.45 -9.41 9.46
C SER A 611 -28.93 -9.52 9.86
N GLU A 612 -29.61 -8.41 10.12
CA GLU A 612 -31.03 -8.42 10.48
C GLU A 612 -31.92 -9.06 9.41
N GLN A 613 -31.66 -8.78 8.12
CA GLN A 613 -32.39 -9.37 7.00
C GLN A 613 -32.09 -10.87 6.86
N PHE A 614 -30.82 -11.25 7.01
CA PHE A 614 -30.37 -12.63 7.02
C PHE A 614 -31.07 -13.42 8.13
N THR A 615 -30.98 -12.95 9.39
CA THR A 615 -31.59 -13.61 10.55
C THR A 615 -33.10 -13.74 10.39
N ALA A 616 -33.78 -12.72 9.84
CA ALA A 616 -35.23 -12.77 9.60
C ALA A 616 -35.63 -13.88 8.61
N MET A 617 -34.81 -14.12 7.58
CA MET A 617 -35.03 -15.21 6.63
C MET A 617 -34.61 -16.56 7.18
N PHE A 618 -33.43 -16.64 7.81
CA PHE A 618 -32.84 -17.88 8.33
C PHE A 618 -33.68 -18.49 9.45
N ARG A 619 -34.25 -17.67 10.34
CA ARG A 619 -35.22 -18.15 11.36
C ARG A 619 -36.44 -18.85 10.77
N ARG A 620 -36.83 -18.49 9.54
CA ARG A 620 -37.97 -19.10 8.82
C ARG A 620 -37.53 -20.23 7.89
N LYS A 621 -36.21 -20.47 7.76
CA LYS A 621 -35.59 -21.39 6.79
C LYS A 621 -36.10 -21.17 5.36
N ALA A 622 -36.40 -19.92 5.00
CA ALA A 622 -36.92 -19.58 3.68
C ALA A 622 -35.83 -19.76 2.63
N PHE A 623 -36.15 -20.40 1.50
CA PHE A 623 -35.21 -20.65 0.38
C PHE A 623 -33.94 -21.45 0.70
N LEU A 624 -33.79 -21.97 1.93
CA LEU A 624 -32.59 -22.70 2.36
C LEU A 624 -32.31 -23.96 1.53
N HIS A 625 -33.36 -24.65 1.08
CA HIS A 625 -33.27 -25.83 0.20
C HIS A 625 -32.56 -25.58 -1.14
N TRP A 626 -32.46 -24.32 -1.60
CA TRP A 626 -31.69 -23.99 -2.81
C TRP A 626 -30.19 -24.08 -2.57
N TYR A 627 -29.73 -23.84 -1.35
CA TYR A 627 -28.31 -23.89 -0.99
C TYR A 627 -27.92 -25.29 -0.53
N THR A 628 -28.74 -25.91 0.31
CA THR A 628 -28.47 -27.28 0.79
C THR A 628 -28.60 -28.32 -0.32
N GLY A 629 -29.41 -28.04 -1.35
CA GLY A 629 -29.50 -28.86 -2.55
C GLY A 629 -28.21 -28.91 -3.39
N GLU A 630 -27.33 -27.93 -3.22
CA GLU A 630 -26.03 -27.83 -3.91
C GLU A 630 -24.88 -28.37 -3.05
N GLY A 631 -25.18 -28.95 -1.87
CA GLY A 631 -24.20 -29.60 -1.00
C GLY A 631 -23.76 -28.80 0.23
N MET A 632 -24.32 -27.60 0.44
CA MET A 632 -24.00 -26.74 1.59
C MET A 632 -24.69 -27.20 2.88
N ASP A 633 -24.01 -27.15 4.02
CA ASP A 633 -24.63 -27.45 5.33
C ASP A 633 -25.30 -26.21 5.94
N GLU A 634 -26.34 -26.41 6.75
CA GLU A 634 -26.95 -25.34 7.56
C GLU A 634 -25.96 -24.75 8.57
N MET A 635 -24.92 -25.51 8.96
CA MET A 635 -23.87 -25.05 9.87
C MET A 635 -23.05 -23.91 9.26
N GLU A 636 -22.74 -23.95 7.96
CA GLU A 636 -21.99 -22.89 7.27
C GLU A 636 -22.73 -21.54 7.31
N PHE A 637 -24.07 -21.56 7.26
CA PHE A 637 -24.88 -20.33 7.43
C PHE A 637 -24.73 -19.75 8.82
N THR A 638 -24.66 -20.61 9.84
CA THR A 638 -24.55 -20.19 11.23
C THR A 638 -23.14 -19.64 11.51
N GLU A 639 -22.11 -20.27 10.94
CA GLU A 639 -20.72 -19.80 11.01
C GLU A 639 -20.54 -18.44 10.35
N ALA A 640 -21.11 -18.26 9.15
CA ALA A 640 -21.06 -16.97 8.46
C ALA A 640 -21.83 -15.86 9.22
N GLU A 641 -22.98 -16.19 9.82
CA GLU A 641 -23.73 -15.26 10.68
C GLU A 641 -22.91 -14.89 11.94
N SER A 642 -22.26 -15.87 12.57
CA SER A 642 -21.40 -15.65 13.74
C SER A 642 -20.24 -14.72 13.39
N ASN A 643 -19.45 -15.06 12.35
CA ASN A 643 -18.29 -14.26 11.94
C ASN A 643 -18.68 -12.82 11.58
N MET A 644 -19.83 -12.62 10.90
CA MET A 644 -20.33 -11.28 10.62
C MET A 644 -20.71 -10.50 11.89
N ASN A 645 -21.29 -11.17 12.90
CA ASN A 645 -21.59 -10.53 14.19
C ASN A 645 -20.33 -10.25 15.02
N ASP A 646 -19.30 -11.12 14.92
CA ASP A 646 -18.00 -10.91 15.54
C ASP A 646 -17.32 -9.68 14.93
N LEU A 647 -17.32 -9.55 13.60
CA LEU A 647 -16.81 -8.36 12.90
C LEU A 647 -17.53 -7.07 13.34
N VAL A 648 -18.86 -7.12 13.50
CA VAL A 648 -19.64 -5.99 14.02
C VAL A 648 -19.22 -5.64 15.45
N SER A 649 -18.94 -6.65 16.27
CA SER A 649 -18.51 -6.48 17.66
C SER A 649 -17.11 -5.88 17.74
N GLU A 650 -16.18 -6.29 16.86
CA GLU A 650 -14.85 -5.67 16.73
C GLU A 650 -14.95 -4.19 16.38
N TYR A 651 -15.76 -3.82 15.38
CA TYR A 651 -15.97 -2.39 15.06
C TYR A 651 -16.56 -1.60 16.23
N GLN A 652 -17.44 -2.22 17.03
CA GLN A 652 -18.03 -1.58 18.21
C GLN A 652 -16.99 -1.41 19.32
N GLN A 653 -16.13 -2.40 19.55
CA GLN A 653 -15.05 -2.35 20.53
C GLN A 653 -14.10 -1.18 20.26
N TYR A 654 -13.60 -1.06 19.02
CA TYR A 654 -12.70 0.05 18.66
C TYR A 654 -13.40 1.42 18.57
N GLN A 655 -14.72 1.44 18.40
CA GLN A 655 -15.49 2.67 18.47
C GLN A 655 -15.53 3.24 19.89
N ASP A 656 -15.68 2.36 20.88
CA ASP A 656 -15.79 2.72 22.29
C ASP A 656 -14.42 2.85 22.98
N ALA A 657 -13.37 2.25 22.40
CA ALA A 657 -12.00 2.31 22.90
C ALA A 657 -11.51 3.76 23.11
N THR A 658 -10.82 3.97 24.24
CA THR A 658 -10.17 5.23 24.62
C THR A 658 -8.67 5.04 24.80
N ALA A 659 -7.88 6.11 24.62
CA ALA A 659 -6.41 6.05 24.70
C ALA A 659 -5.85 5.62 26.08
N GLU A 660 -6.68 5.57 27.13
CA GLU A 660 -6.27 5.12 28.46
C GLU A 660 -6.34 3.59 28.62
N GLU A 661 -7.05 2.88 27.73
CA GLU A 661 -7.31 1.44 27.84
C GLU A 661 -6.35 0.56 26.99
N GLU A 662 -5.55 1.14 26.09
CA GLU A 662 -4.62 0.39 25.20
C GLU A 662 -3.54 -0.42 25.95
N GLY A 663 -3.16 -0.02 27.16
CA GLY A 663 -2.16 -0.75 27.95
C GLY A 663 -2.57 -2.18 28.33
N GLU A 664 -3.87 -2.50 28.29
CA GLU A 664 -4.39 -3.86 28.53
C GLU A 664 -4.70 -4.62 27.22
N PHE A 665 -4.94 -3.91 26.10
CA PHE A 665 -5.33 -4.53 24.83
C PHE A 665 -4.14 -4.96 23.95
N GLU A 666 -2.97 -4.32 24.06
CA GLU A 666 -1.74 -4.83 23.41
C GLU A 666 -1.31 -6.19 23.98
N GLU A 667 -1.53 -6.45 25.28
CA GLU A 667 -1.24 -7.75 25.90
C GLU A 667 -2.18 -8.86 25.41
N GLU A 668 -3.48 -8.60 25.21
CA GLU A 668 -4.43 -9.60 24.70
C GLU A 668 -4.21 -9.94 23.21
N ALA A 669 -3.84 -8.95 22.38
CA ALA A 669 -3.57 -9.18 20.96
C ALA A 669 -2.26 -9.95 20.71
N GLU A 670 -1.26 -9.80 21.60
CA GLU A 670 -0.04 -10.62 21.56
C GLU A 670 -0.29 -12.07 22.02
N GLU A 671 -1.27 -12.31 22.91
CA GLU A 671 -1.64 -13.67 23.36
C GLU A 671 -2.44 -14.47 22.32
N GLU A 672 -3.28 -13.85 21.48
CA GLU A 672 -4.02 -14.56 20.42
C GLU A 672 -3.16 -14.98 19.21
N VAL A 673 -1.98 -14.38 19.03
CA VAL A 673 -1.07 -14.67 17.90
C VAL A 673 0.04 -15.66 18.30
N ALA A 674 0.09 -16.10 19.56
CA ALA A 674 1.11 -17.00 20.11
C ALA A 674 0.79 -18.50 19.97
#